data_AF-A0A8I2FWX6-F1
#
_entry.id   AF-A0A8I2FWX6-F1
#
_cell.length_a   1.000
_cell.length_b   1.000
_cell.length_c   1.000
_cell.angle_alpha   90.00
_cell.angle_beta   90.00
_cell.angle_gamma   90.00
#
_symmetry.space_group_name_H-M   'P 1'
#
loop_
_entity.id
_entity.type
_entity.pdbx_description
1 polymer ?
#
loop_
_entity_poly.entity_id
_entity_poly.type
_entity_poly.pdbx_seq_one_letter_code
_entity_poly.pdbx_strand_id
1 'polypeptide(L)'
;MIFQAFFLMEFKRFFSLRRLIFILLIFILSLYFVRQGIDDHRHMVKSSEEFKECEALSYNRLQNYTQFSIHGVRLMFVSSPASILFSHPVILANLYARLNSVITLDIYNNCKGKTLFSGYFIENLRFSTIILLLGSLFALFYGYDTLRTQEYLQFIASACLKNISKEKEKIFFSLVISRFILLLLTFLALSASMIGMVLLFGVDLPPDFYNGLYAFLAAMMIMMLFFFLSGVLVGRIKEKQKGKAVLIAVWLALLLIIPALFSSIMDKKAQQLYPSYKMEFEKLKIITDFEKSSYDKEGEFDRTKLENFRLLAESYWENEYWKIHEYEKKLVTDIKVTIDFLKNIFQLTPTTFYYMTSVEGSSRGYENFIGFFNYLLDMHPKVVRFYIDQCFKDEPPKMVPFITGDENLFKAASRVPHGFIRGLLVNLGYCLVLLLISLISFRKIFEPAAPKILAVKNAIARIPGMPVKPGEFKTFLLANPGFPGQLFQYYLKEIGSVFVCHCRHIPGDLKPLDFIRFFYRILRLPGKEKQAIFEHVKMNEVKSKPFRKLKDKQKGDILLAILYRLKGRIYIVDDASAGMPVEFIIKLNDWMDGLAKSGAAVTHLTGEPMVSDARFQSGKDAEEIESWSDSVNRVKSVTGRRK
;
A
#
# COMPACT_ATOMS: atom_id res chain seq x y z
N MET A 1 4.73 -21.86 -17.88
CA MET A 1 6.07 -21.33 -18.22
C MET A 1 6.23 -19.84 -17.94
N ILE A 2 5.73 -18.90 -18.77
CA ILE A 2 6.05 -17.44 -18.64
C ILE A 2 5.84 -16.91 -17.21
N PHE A 3 4.65 -17.08 -16.63
CA PHE A 3 4.34 -16.64 -15.27
C PHE A 3 5.34 -17.17 -14.23
N GLN A 4 5.68 -18.46 -14.26
CA GLN A 4 6.61 -19.09 -13.32
C GLN A 4 8.02 -18.47 -13.41
N ALA A 5 8.48 -18.12 -14.61
CA ALA A 5 9.77 -17.45 -14.80
C ALA A 5 9.77 -16.03 -14.21
N PHE A 6 8.69 -15.26 -14.42
CA PHE A 6 8.52 -13.95 -13.78
C PHE A 6 8.40 -14.05 -12.25
N PHE A 7 7.67 -15.03 -11.74
CA PHE A 7 7.50 -15.26 -10.31
C PHE A 7 8.82 -15.61 -9.63
N LEU A 8 9.58 -16.57 -10.15
CA LEU A 8 10.90 -16.95 -9.61
C LEU A 8 11.94 -15.81 -9.69
N MET A 9 11.87 -14.97 -10.73
CA MET A 9 12.70 -13.79 -10.87
C MET A 9 12.34 -12.71 -9.84
N GLU A 10 11.04 -12.41 -9.68
CA GLU A 10 10.60 -11.39 -8.74
C GLU A 10 10.68 -11.84 -7.28
N PHE A 11 10.54 -13.14 -6.98
CA PHE A 11 10.84 -13.72 -5.66
C PHE A 11 12.28 -13.40 -5.24
N LYS A 12 13.26 -13.63 -6.13
CA LYS A 12 14.68 -13.30 -5.88
C LYS A 12 14.95 -11.80 -5.76
N ARG A 13 14.12 -10.95 -6.36
CA ARG A 13 14.17 -9.48 -6.21
C ARG A 13 13.47 -9.00 -4.94
N PHE A 14 12.43 -9.71 -4.50
CA PHE A 14 11.65 -9.42 -3.31
C PHE A 14 12.49 -9.65 -2.06
N PHE A 15 13.10 -10.83 -1.93
CA PHE A 15 14.06 -11.16 -0.85
C PHE A 15 15.46 -10.55 -1.06
N SER A 16 15.55 -9.40 -1.71
CA SER A 16 16.79 -8.61 -1.71
C SER A 16 16.98 -7.93 -0.35
N LEU A 17 18.21 -7.93 0.18
CA LEU A 17 18.55 -7.52 1.55
C LEU A 17 17.85 -6.23 2.03
N ARG A 18 17.77 -5.20 1.17
CA ARG A 18 17.13 -3.92 1.50
C ARG A 18 15.61 -4.02 1.72
N ARG A 19 14.93 -4.86 0.95
CA ARG A 19 13.49 -5.13 1.09
C ARG A 19 13.24 -6.06 2.27
N LEU A 20 14.11 -7.05 2.48
CA LEU A 20 14.07 -7.94 3.65
C LEU A 20 14.21 -7.15 4.96
N ILE A 21 15.16 -6.20 5.05
CA ILE A 21 15.29 -5.30 6.21
C ILE A 21 14.00 -4.49 6.46
N PHE A 22 13.34 -3.99 5.41
CA PHE A 22 12.10 -3.22 5.56
C PHE A 22 10.91 -4.09 6.00
N ILE A 23 10.80 -5.32 5.46
CA ILE A 23 9.79 -6.31 5.88
C ILE A 23 10.04 -6.71 7.34
N LEU A 24 11.30 -6.94 7.73
CA LEU A 24 11.68 -7.26 9.11
C LEU A 24 11.37 -6.11 10.08
N LEU A 25 11.57 -4.86 9.67
CA LEU A 25 11.17 -3.67 10.46
C LEU A 25 9.65 -3.63 10.67
N ILE A 26 8.83 -3.86 9.62
CA ILE A 26 7.37 -3.97 9.76
C ILE A 26 7.00 -5.13 10.70
N PHE A 27 7.66 -6.28 10.58
CA PHE A 27 7.41 -7.47 11.38
C PHE A 27 7.71 -7.26 12.87
N ILE A 28 8.86 -6.67 13.20
CA ILE A 28 9.25 -6.35 14.59
C ILE A 28 8.29 -5.32 15.20
N LEU A 29 7.94 -4.26 14.46
CA LEU A 29 6.97 -3.27 14.94
C LEU A 29 5.58 -3.89 15.14
N SER A 30 5.12 -4.74 14.21
CA SER A 30 3.87 -5.48 14.35
C SER A 30 3.83 -6.32 15.62
N LEU A 31 4.88 -7.12 15.88
CA LEU A 31 5.00 -7.92 17.11
C LEU A 31 4.96 -7.05 18.38
N TYR A 32 5.66 -5.90 18.37
CA TYR A 32 5.67 -4.98 19.51
C TYR A 32 4.27 -4.44 19.83
N PHE A 33 3.53 -3.94 18.82
CA PHE A 33 2.20 -3.38 19.07
C PHE A 33 1.12 -4.46 19.34
N VAL A 34 1.31 -5.70 18.87
CA VAL A 34 0.47 -6.84 19.27
C VAL A 34 0.78 -7.30 20.71
N ARG A 35 2.06 -7.30 21.13
CA ARG A 35 2.42 -7.52 22.55
C ARG A 35 1.76 -6.49 23.45
N GLN A 36 1.83 -5.21 23.10
CA GLN A 36 1.16 -4.12 23.82
C GLN A 36 -0.37 -4.33 23.84
N GLY A 37 -0.98 -4.69 22.71
CA GLY A 37 -2.41 -5.01 22.66
C GLY A 37 -2.82 -6.16 23.58
N ILE A 38 -2.00 -7.22 23.70
CA ILE A 38 -2.24 -8.34 24.62
C ILE A 38 -2.21 -7.86 26.09
N ASP A 39 -1.26 -6.99 26.45
CA ASP A 39 -1.17 -6.44 27.82
C ASP A 39 -2.33 -5.48 28.13
N ASP A 40 -2.73 -4.62 27.18
CA ASP A 40 -3.92 -3.76 27.30
C ASP A 40 -5.21 -4.58 27.46
N HIS A 41 -5.33 -5.69 26.73
CA HIS A 41 -6.48 -6.60 26.83
C HIS A 41 -6.52 -7.30 28.20
N ARG A 42 -5.39 -7.79 28.70
CA ARG A 42 -5.28 -8.37 30.05
C ARG A 42 -5.61 -7.36 31.14
N HIS A 43 -5.14 -6.11 31.01
CA HIS A 43 -5.51 -5.03 31.92
C HIS A 43 -7.02 -4.76 31.91
N MET A 44 -7.65 -4.75 30.74
CA MET A 44 -9.09 -4.55 30.61
C MET A 44 -9.92 -5.71 31.21
N VAL A 45 -9.48 -6.96 31.06
CA VAL A 45 -10.12 -8.13 31.71
C VAL A 45 -10.05 -7.98 33.24
N LYS A 46 -8.85 -7.75 33.79
CA LYS A 46 -8.68 -7.50 35.23
C LYS A 46 -9.52 -6.32 35.74
N SER A 47 -9.57 -5.24 34.97
CA SER A 47 -10.38 -4.07 35.30
C SER A 47 -11.88 -4.33 35.27
N SER A 48 -12.38 -5.28 34.46
CA SER A 48 -13.80 -5.67 34.46
C SER A 48 -14.15 -6.62 35.61
N GLU A 49 -13.18 -7.40 36.11
CA GLU A 49 -13.29 -8.19 37.35
C GLU A 49 -13.33 -7.27 38.58
N GLU A 50 -12.34 -6.36 38.70
CA GLU A 50 -12.29 -5.32 39.73
C GLU A 50 -13.55 -4.44 39.74
N PHE A 51 -14.11 -4.13 38.56
CA PHE A 51 -15.36 -3.40 38.42
C PHE A 51 -16.55 -4.15 39.03
N LYS A 52 -16.69 -5.47 38.78
CA LYS A 52 -17.75 -6.29 39.41
C LYS A 52 -17.62 -6.33 40.93
N GLU A 53 -16.41 -6.53 41.44
CA GLU A 53 -16.14 -6.53 42.88
C GLU A 53 -16.48 -5.19 43.52
N CYS A 54 -16.03 -4.08 42.90
CA CYS A 54 -16.34 -2.73 43.35
C CYS A 54 -17.84 -2.41 43.29
N GLU A 55 -18.57 -2.93 42.32
CA GLU A 55 -20.02 -2.76 42.21
C GLU A 55 -20.76 -3.55 43.29
N ALA A 56 -20.45 -4.84 43.45
CA ALA A 56 -21.03 -5.68 44.51
C ALA A 56 -20.75 -5.12 45.92
N LEU A 57 -19.52 -4.64 46.18
CA LEU A 57 -19.16 -3.96 47.42
C LEU A 57 -19.85 -2.60 47.59
N SER A 58 -20.25 -1.94 46.51
CA SER A 58 -21.03 -0.70 46.58
C SER A 58 -22.48 -0.99 46.95
N TYR A 59 -23.14 -1.93 46.26
CA TYR A 59 -24.50 -2.39 46.59
C TYR A 59 -24.62 -2.88 48.04
N ASN A 60 -23.68 -3.72 48.49
CA ASN A 60 -23.67 -4.26 49.86
C ASN A 60 -23.49 -3.19 50.97
N ARG A 61 -23.21 -1.93 50.61
CA ARG A 61 -23.11 -0.79 51.54
C ARG A 61 -24.33 0.14 51.50
N LEU A 62 -25.23 -0.01 50.52
CA LEU A 62 -26.43 0.81 50.42
C LEU A 62 -27.47 0.33 51.45
N GLN A 63 -27.83 1.21 52.38
CA GLN A 63 -28.72 0.89 53.50
C GLN A 63 -30.21 0.91 53.11
N ASN A 64 -30.57 1.63 52.05
CA ASN A 64 -31.93 1.82 51.59
C ASN A 64 -31.99 2.22 50.11
N TYR A 65 -33.19 2.20 49.53
CA TYR A 65 -33.39 2.54 48.13
C TYR A 65 -33.23 4.04 47.82
N THR A 66 -33.28 4.93 48.81
CA THR A 66 -32.91 6.35 48.64
C THR A 66 -31.41 6.50 48.33
N GLN A 67 -30.55 5.69 48.93
CA GLN A 67 -29.13 5.64 48.55
C GLN A 67 -28.94 4.98 47.17
N PHE A 68 -29.80 4.02 46.79
CA PHE A 68 -29.81 3.46 45.43
C PHE A 68 -30.21 4.49 44.36
N SER A 69 -31.19 5.38 44.63
CA SER A 69 -31.60 6.40 43.64
C SER A 69 -30.47 7.35 43.27
N ILE A 70 -29.57 7.65 44.21
CA ILE A 70 -28.41 8.52 44.02
C ILE A 70 -27.23 7.75 43.40
N HIS A 71 -26.95 6.53 43.87
CA HIS A 71 -25.83 5.71 43.38
C HIS A 71 -26.08 5.19 41.96
N GLY A 72 -27.30 4.75 41.69
CA GLY A 72 -27.72 4.08 40.47
C GLY A 72 -27.03 2.74 40.26
N VAL A 73 -27.07 2.30 39.00
CA VAL A 73 -26.41 1.10 38.48
C VAL A 73 -25.27 1.55 37.58
N ARG A 74 -24.03 1.06 37.78
CA ARG A 74 -22.94 1.30 36.83
C ARG A 74 -22.86 0.18 35.81
N LEU A 75 -22.68 0.56 34.55
CA LEU A 75 -22.53 -0.37 33.41
C LEU A 75 -21.19 -0.08 32.70
N MET A 76 -20.39 -1.12 32.46
CA MET A 76 -19.08 -1.02 31.82
C MET A 76 -19.10 -1.62 30.41
N PHE A 77 -18.50 -0.92 29.45
CA PHE A 77 -18.21 -1.43 28.12
C PHE A 77 -16.95 -2.31 28.16
N VAL A 78 -17.06 -3.56 27.71
CA VAL A 78 -15.94 -4.52 27.65
C VAL A 78 -15.73 -4.94 26.19
N SER A 79 -14.57 -4.62 25.62
CA SER A 79 -14.25 -4.92 24.23
C SER A 79 -13.76 -6.36 24.04
N SER A 80 -14.01 -6.97 22.88
CA SER A 80 -13.50 -8.31 22.58
C SER A 80 -11.97 -8.34 22.37
N PRO A 81 -11.35 -9.54 22.38
CA PRO A 81 -9.93 -9.76 22.04
C PRO A 81 -9.50 -9.18 20.68
N ALA A 82 -10.42 -8.86 19.78
CA ALA A 82 -10.11 -8.21 18.51
C ALA A 82 -9.43 -6.83 18.69
N SER A 83 -9.70 -6.15 19.81
CA SER A 83 -9.04 -4.89 20.19
C SER A 83 -7.50 -4.97 20.28
N ILE A 84 -6.91 -6.18 20.39
CA ILE A 84 -5.46 -6.42 20.39
C ILE A 84 -4.80 -6.01 19.06
N LEU A 85 -5.45 -6.31 17.92
CA LEU A 85 -4.88 -6.12 16.58
C LEU A 85 -5.25 -4.77 15.95
N PHE A 86 -6.34 -4.17 16.39
CA PHE A 86 -7.02 -3.13 15.63
C PHE A 86 -6.86 -1.73 16.22
N SER A 87 -7.03 -0.72 15.36
CA SER A 87 -6.85 0.69 15.73
C SER A 87 -8.00 1.18 16.61
N HIS A 88 -7.66 2.13 17.48
CA HIS A 88 -8.50 2.54 18.58
C HIS A 88 -8.90 4.02 18.44
N PRO A 89 -10.19 4.37 18.28
CA PRO A 89 -10.64 5.74 18.50
C PRO A 89 -10.59 6.02 20.01
N VAL A 90 -9.61 6.80 20.49
CA VAL A 90 -9.24 7.02 21.94
C VAL A 90 -10.44 7.00 22.89
N ILE A 91 -11.47 7.71 22.48
CA ILE A 91 -12.77 7.95 23.12
C ILE A 91 -13.47 6.67 23.62
N LEU A 92 -13.32 5.52 22.94
CA LEU A 92 -14.08 4.29 23.20
C LEU A 92 -13.34 3.24 24.07
N ALA A 93 -12.27 3.64 24.78
CA ALA A 93 -11.47 2.72 25.60
C ALA A 93 -12.18 2.32 26.90
N ASN A 94 -12.72 3.33 27.57
CA ASN A 94 -13.13 3.31 28.98
C ASN A 94 -14.55 3.88 29.08
N LEU A 95 -15.49 3.28 28.34
CA LEU A 95 -16.89 3.68 28.41
C LEU A 95 -17.55 3.09 29.65
N TYR A 96 -17.99 3.96 30.55
CA TYR A 96 -18.81 3.63 31.69
C TYR A 96 -20.07 4.48 31.65
N ALA A 97 -21.21 3.88 31.95
CA ALA A 97 -22.46 4.58 32.19
C ALA A 97 -22.89 4.42 33.65
N ARG A 98 -23.60 5.41 34.19
CA ARG A 98 -24.47 5.25 35.36
C ARG A 98 -25.91 5.42 34.92
N LEU A 99 -26.78 4.53 35.37
CA LEU A 99 -28.23 4.64 35.27
C LEU A 99 -28.78 4.89 36.67
N ASN A 100 -29.19 6.12 36.98
CA ASN A 100 -29.91 6.43 38.22
C ASN A 100 -31.43 6.42 37.99
N SER A 101 -32.21 6.32 39.07
CA SER A 101 -33.68 6.28 38.96
C SER A 101 -34.33 7.66 38.79
N VAL A 102 -33.55 8.74 38.90
CA VAL A 102 -34.07 10.12 38.95
C VAL A 102 -34.03 10.82 37.59
N ILE A 103 -32.85 11.00 36.96
CA ILE A 103 -32.70 11.89 35.78
C ILE A 103 -31.70 11.42 34.70
N THR A 104 -30.53 10.89 35.08
CA THR A 104 -29.36 10.85 34.17
C THR A 104 -28.86 9.45 33.78
N LEU A 105 -28.89 9.22 32.47
CA LEU A 105 -27.97 8.35 31.74
C LEU A 105 -26.61 9.09 31.63
N ASP A 106 -25.77 8.95 32.65
CA ASP A 106 -24.47 9.61 32.72
C ASP A 106 -23.36 8.73 32.15
N ILE A 107 -22.89 9.07 30.95
CA ILE A 107 -21.78 8.39 30.29
C ILE A 107 -20.47 9.15 30.55
N TYR A 108 -19.63 8.55 31.37
CA TYR A 108 -18.29 9.05 31.70
C TYR A 108 -17.38 8.98 30.47
N ASN A 109 -16.36 9.85 30.43
CA ASN A 109 -15.60 10.21 29.22
C ASN A 109 -16.40 10.94 28.12
N ASN A 110 -17.66 11.32 28.40
CA ASN A 110 -18.40 12.40 27.73
C ASN A 110 -18.42 12.33 26.19
N CYS A 111 -18.63 11.12 25.67
CA CYS A 111 -18.69 10.81 24.23
C CYS A 111 -20.04 11.23 23.59
N LYS A 112 -20.83 12.09 24.26
CA LYS A 112 -22.12 12.59 23.79
C LYS A 112 -21.89 13.68 22.72
N GLY A 113 -22.27 13.41 21.47
CA GLY A 113 -22.27 14.40 20.39
C GLY A 113 -20.92 14.57 19.69
N LYS A 114 -20.45 15.82 19.53
CA LYS A 114 -19.28 16.16 18.67
C LYS A 114 -18.00 15.39 19.06
N THR A 115 -17.76 15.20 20.36
CA THR A 115 -16.53 14.58 20.89
C THR A 115 -16.24 13.21 20.28
N LEU A 116 -17.28 12.43 19.97
CA LEU A 116 -17.19 11.11 19.34
C LEU A 116 -16.44 11.12 17.99
N PHE A 117 -16.46 12.25 17.28
CA PHE A 117 -15.87 12.40 15.95
C PHE A 117 -14.55 13.19 15.97
N SER A 118 -14.19 13.82 17.09
CA SER A 118 -12.96 14.59 17.25
C SER A 118 -11.85 13.78 17.94
N GLY A 119 -11.14 12.96 17.16
CA GLY A 119 -9.94 12.24 17.59
C GLY A 119 -9.14 11.76 16.37
N TYR A 120 -7.84 12.06 16.31
CA TYR A 120 -7.14 12.03 15.02
C TYR A 120 -6.81 10.61 14.51
N PHE A 121 -6.89 10.48 13.18
CA PHE A 121 -6.65 9.28 12.36
C PHE A 121 -5.26 8.60 12.54
N ILE A 122 -4.33 9.20 13.30
CA ILE A 122 -2.89 8.84 13.30
C ILE A 122 -2.27 8.79 14.72
N GLU A 123 -2.83 9.48 15.71
CA GLU A 123 -2.21 9.63 17.05
C GLU A 123 -2.01 8.29 17.78
N ASN A 124 -2.88 7.31 17.53
CA ASN A 124 -2.73 5.94 18.01
C ASN A 124 -2.02 5.05 16.99
N LEU A 125 -0.71 4.86 17.17
CA LEU A 125 0.01 3.77 16.54
C LEU A 125 -0.45 2.42 17.13
N ARG A 126 -0.99 1.55 16.28
CA ARG A 126 -1.37 0.15 16.54
C ARG A 126 -0.96 -0.69 15.32
N PHE A 127 -1.12 -2.02 15.40
CA PHE A 127 -0.79 -2.92 14.29
C PHE A 127 -1.44 -2.47 12.97
N SER A 128 -2.75 -2.27 12.94
CA SER A 128 -3.45 -1.75 11.75
C SER A 128 -2.91 -0.38 11.26
N THR A 129 -2.58 0.55 12.17
CA THR A 129 -1.95 1.84 11.82
C THR A 129 -0.58 1.64 11.15
N ILE A 130 0.22 0.67 11.59
CA ILE A 130 1.51 0.32 10.96
C ILE A 130 1.32 -0.28 9.56
N ILE A 131 0.34 -1.15 9.39
CA ILE A 131 0.00 -1.71 8.07
C ILE A 131 -0.49 -0.58 7.13
N LEU A 132 -1.30 0.35 7.63
CA LEU A 132 -1.74 1.54 6.90
C LEU A 132 -0.57 2.46 6.51
N LEU A 133 0.39 2.72 7.41
CA LEU A 133 1.52 3.60 7.15
C LEU A 133 2.64 2.90 6.35
N LEU A 134 3.31 1.92 6.94
CA LEU A 134 4.49 1.26 6.35
C LEU A 134 4.10 0.25 5.26
N GLY A 135 2.95 -0.43 5.41
CA GLY A 135 2.48 -1.40 4.43
C GLY A 135 2.07 -0.74 3.12
N SER A 136 1.27 0.34 3.18
CA SER A 136 0.93 1.14 1.99
C SER A 136 2.17 1.71 1.30
N LEU A 137 3.13 2.23 2.08
CA LEU A 137 4.39 2.78 1.56
C LEU A 137 5.22 1.71 0.86
N PHE A 138 5.27 0.49 1.42
CA PHE A 138 5.94 -0.66 0.81
C PHE A 138 5.25 -1.09 -0.50
N ALA A 139 3.93 -1.24 -0.49
CA ALA A 139 3.14 -1.57 -1.67
C ALA A 139 3.37 -0.55 -2.81
N LEU A 140 3.33 0.73 -2.47
CA LEU A 140 3.52 1.86 -3.38
C LEU A 140 4.93 1.90 -3.98
N PHE A 141 5.99 1.73 -3.17
CA PHE A 141 7.36 1.63 -3.69
C PHE A 141 7.61 0.36 -4.52
N TYR A 142 7.00 -0.77 -4.15
CA TYR A 142 7.14 -2.03 -4.88
C TYR A 142 6.40 -2.00 -6.23
N GLY A 143 5.26 -1.29 -6.28
CA GLY A 143 4.56 -0.91 -7.50
C GLY A 143 5.42 0.00 -8.39
N TYR A 144 6.02 1.05 -7.83
CA TYR A 144 6.89 1.99 -8.54
C TYR A 144 8.08 1.33 -9.24
N ASP A 145 8.73 0.36 -8.59
CA ASP A 145 9.80 -0.43 -9.18
C ASP A 145 9.34 -1.36 -10.33
N THR A 146 8.06 -1.37 -10.73
CA THR A 146 7.49 -2.32 -11.71
C THR A 146 7.68 -1.84 -13.15
N LEU A 147 7.29 -0.60 -13.46
CA LEU A 147 7.46 -0.05 -14.82
C LEU A 147 8.79 0.69 -15.01
N ARG A 148 9.50 0.98 -13.93
CA ARG A 148 10.72 1.80 -13.92
C ARG A 148 11.89 1.21 -14.72
N THR A 149 12.00 -0.12 -14.83
CA THR A 149 13.05 -0.78 -15.63
C THR A 149 12.57 -1.02 -17.07
N GLN A 150 12.20 0.04 -17.80
CA GLN A 150 11.63 -0.05 -19.16
C GLN A 150 12.55 -0.83 -20.11
N GLU A 151 13.84 -0.52 -20.10
CA GLU A 151 14.89 -1.18 -20.89
C GLU A 151 14.94 -2.70 -20.66
N TYR A 152 14.78 -3.13 -19.39
CA TYR A 152 14.79 -4.54 -19.01
C TYR A 152 13.52 -5.28 -19.46
N LEU A 153 12.37 -4.60 -19.42
CA LEU A 153 11.10 -5.14 -19.90
C LEU A 153 11.09 -5.25 -21.43
N GLN A 154 11.66 -4.26 -22.13
CA GLN A 154 11.90 -4.30 -23.56
C GLN A 154 12.89 -5.42 -23.93
N PHE A 155 13.97 -5.62 -23.16
CA PHE A 155 14.90 -6.73 -23.34
C PHE A 155 14.21 -8.09 -23.22
N ILE A 156 13.49 -8.36 -22.11
CA ILE A 156 12.75 -9.63 -21.93
C ILE A 156 11.76 -9.85 -23.08
N ALA A 157 10.99 -8.82 -23.46
CA ALA A 157 10.04 -8.94 -24.56
C ALA A 157 10.73 -9.32 -25.88
N SER A 158 11.88 -8.71 -26.20
CA SER A 158 12.65 -9.01 -27.41
C SER A 158 13.36 -10.37 -27.40
N ALA A 159 13.70 -10.89 -26.22
CA ALA A 159 14.44 -12.14 -26.04
C ALA A 159 13.55 -13.38 -25.88
N CYS A 160 12.35 -13.23 -25.29
CA CYS A 160 11.48 -14.35 -24.93
C CYS A 160 10.25 -14.53 -25.85
N LEU A 161 9.84 -13.50 -26.60
CA LEU A 161 8.58 -13.53 -27.36
C LEU A 161 8.82 -13.62 -28.87
N LYS A 162 8.19 -14.60 -29.53
CA LYS A 162 8.12 -14.62 -31.00
C LYS A 162 7.10 -13.61 -31.53
N ASN A 163 6.00 -13.38 -30.80
CA ASN A 163 4.92 -12.46 -31.20
C ASN A 163 4.79 -11.31 -30.19
N ILE A 164 5.76 -10.39 -30.23
CA ILE A 164 5.87 -9.26 -29.29
C ILE A 164 4.53 -8.53 -29.14
N SER A 165 3.75 -8.32 -30.21
CA SER A 165 2.45 -7.63 -30.18
C SER A 165 1.39 -8.32 -29.32
N LYS A 166 1.16 -9.63 -29.50
CA LYS A 166 0.13 -10.40 -28.77
C LYS A 166 0.52 -10.79 -27.35
N GLU A 167 1.80 -10.66 -26.99
CA GLU A 167 2.35 -11.20 -25.74
C GLU A 167 2.77 -10.12 -24.72
N LYS A 168 2.72 -8.82 -25.07
CA LYS A 168 2.96 -7.68 -24.13
C LYS A 168 2.12 -7.80 -22.87
N GLU A 169 0.83 -8.11 -23.04
CA GLU A 169 -0.16 -8.13 -21.97
C GLU A 169 0.08 -9.31 -21.03
N LYS A 170 0.49 -10.46 -21.58
CA LYS A 170 0.93 -11.62 -20.80
C LYS A 170 2.16 -11.29 -19.95
N ILE A 171 3.10 -10.49 -20.45
CA ILE A 171 4.22 -9.98 -19.64
C ILE A 171 3.72 -9.03 -18.54
N PHE A 172 2.89 -8.04 -18.87
CA PHE A 172 2.35 -7.07 -17.90
C PHE A 172 1.63 -7.78 -16.75
N PHE A 173 0.63 -8.62 -17.06
CA PHE A 173 -0.12 -9.35 -16.05
C PHE A 173 0.77 -10.35 -15.30
N SER A 174 1.70 -11.06 -15.96
CA SER A 174 2.62 -11.96 -15.25
C SER A 174 3.46 -11.21 -14.21
N LEU A 175 3.98 -10.02 -14.55
CA LEU A 175 4.79 -9.21 -13.66
C LEU A 175 3.96 -8.61 -12.51
N VAL A 176 2.83 -7.97 -12.83
CA VAL A 176 1.93 -7.31 -11.88
C VAL A 176 1.36 -8.32 -10.89
N ILE A 177 0.86 -9.46 -11.37
CA ILE A 177 0.28 -10.52 -10.53
C ILE A 177 1.38 -11.22 -9.71
N SER A 178 2.55 -11.54 -10.28
CA SER A 178 3.65 -12.13 -9.50
C SER A 178 4.06 -11.26 -8.33
N ARG A 179 4.17 -9.94 -8.55
CA ARG A 179 4.50 -9.00 -7.47
C ARG A 179 3.38 -8.88 -6.44
N PHE A 180 2.14 -8.74 -6.88
CA PHE A 180 1.00 -8.64 -5.97
C PHE A 180 0.83 -9.90 -5.10
N ILE A 181 1.07 -11.10 -5.64
CA ILE A 181 1.06 -12.34 -4.85
C ILE A 181 2.17 -12.35 -3.80
N LEU A 182 3.40 -11.96 -4.16
CA LEU A 182 4.52 -11.88 -3.18
C LEU A 182 4.24 -10.85 -2.07
N LEU A 183 3.60 -9.73 -2.42
CA LEU A 183 3.13 -8.74 -1.47
C LEU A 183 2.06 -9.35 -0.55
N LEU A 184 1.00 -9.92 -1.11
CA LEU A 184 -0.12 -10.51 -0.36
C LEU A 184 0.35 -11.62 0.59
N LEU A 185 1.17 -12.56 0.12
CA LEU A 185 1.72 -13.65 0.94
C LEU A 185 2.53 -13.12 2.14
N THR A 186 3.23 -12.00 1.99
CA THR A 186 3.99 -11.38 3.07
C THR A 186 3.07 -10.82 4.16
N PHE A 187 1.98 -10.16 3.78
CA PHE A 187 1.02 -9.59 4.75
C PHE A 187 0.08 -10.65 5.35
N LEU A 188 -0.19 -11.75 4.62
CA LEU A 188 -0.85 -12.93 5.18
C LEU A 188 0.04 -13.66 6.20
N ALA A 189 1.32 -13.89 5.88
CA ALA A 189 2.28 -14.49 6.82
C ALA A 189 2.46 -13.62 8.08
N LEU A 190 2.55 -12.29 7.90
CA LEU A 190 2.58 -11.34 9.00
C LEU A 190 1.32 -11.46 9.88
N SER A 191 0.12 -11.43 9.28
CA SER A 191 -1.15 -11.55 10.00
C SER A 191 -1.27 -12.89 10.74
N ALA A 192 -0.89 -13.99 10.10
CA ALA A 192 -0.87 -15.32 10.71
C ALA A 192 0.09 -15.38 11.90
N SER A 193 1.27 -14.74 11.81
CA SER A 193 2.21 -14.67 12.94
C SER A 193 1.70 -13.81 14.10
N MET A 194 0.90 -12.77 13.84
CA MET A 194 0.24 -11.99 14.91
C MET A 194 -0.84 -12.83 15.61
N ILE A 195 -1.68 -13.55 14.86
CA ILE A 195 -2.71 -14.43 15.43
C ILE A 195 -2.06 -15.56 16.24
N GLY A 196 -0.99 -16.16 15.71
CA GLY A 196 -0.17 -17.15 16.42
C GLY A 196 0.41 -16.60 17.72
N MET A 197 0.86 -15.34 17.74
CA MET A 197 1.30 -14.68 18.96
C MET A 197 0.17 -14.51 19.98
N VAL A 198 -1.02 -14.07 19.56
CA VAL A 198 -2.17 -13.90 20.47
C VAL A 198 -2.58 -15.24 21.11
N LEU A 199 -2.60 -16.32 20.32
CA LEU A 199 -2.86 -17.68 20.80
C LEU A 199 -1.75 -18.21 21.74
N LEU A 200 -0.47 -17.97 21.41
CA LEU A 200 0.68 -18.36 22.26
C LEU A 200 0.70 -17.64 23.61
N PHE A 201 0.06 -16.47 23.72
CA PHE A 201 -0.11 -15.74 24.98
C PHE A 201 -1.41 -16.12 25.73
N GLY A 202 -2.11 -17.17 25.31
CA GLY A 202 -3.28 -17.73 26.02
C GLY A 202 -4.49 -16.81 26.01
N VAL A 203 -4.72 -16.08 24.91
CA VAL A 203 -5.94 -15.27 24.73
C VAL A 203 -6.91 -16.03 23.83
N ASP A 204 -8.10 -16.33 24.35
CA ASP A 204 -9.17 -16.97 23.60
C ASP A 204 -9.68 -16.08 22.46
N LEU A 205 -9.98 -16.69 21.31
CA LEU A 205 -10.46 -15.99 20.12
C LEU A 205 -11.90 -16.43 19.81
N PRO A 206 -12.93 -15.66 20.22
CA PRO A 206 -14.34 -16.04 20.03
C PRO A 206 -14.77 -15.97 18.55
N PRO A 207 -15.86 -16.62 18.13
CA PRO A 207 -16.23 -16.75 16.71
C PRO A 207 -16.39 -15.42 15.94
N ASP A 208 -16.80 -14.35 16.61
CA ASP A 208 -16.94 -13.00 16.04
C ASP A 208 -15.59 -12.36 15.66
N PHE A 209 -14.51 -12.69 16.37
CA PHE A 209 -13.15 -12.23 16.04
C PHE A 209 -12.80 -12.54 14.58
N TYR A 210 -13.11 -13.77 14.13
CA TYR A 210 -12.80 -14.21 12.77
C TYR A 210 -13.59 -13.42 11.71
N ASN A 211 -14.83 -13.03 11.98
CA ASN A 211 -15.64 -12.23 11.06
C ASN A 211 -15.02 -10.84 10.82
N GLY A 212 -14.62 -10.14 11.89
CA GLY A 212 -13.91 -8.87 11.78
C GLY A 212 -12.52 -9.02 11.15
N LEU A 213 -11.79 -10.09 11.48
CA LEU A 213 -10.50 -10.41 10.87
C LEU A 213 -10.61 -10.63 9.35
N TYR A 214 -11.59 -11.41 8.87
CA TYR A 214 -11.77 -11.64 7.43
C TYR A 214 -12.14 -10.35 6.69
N ALA A 215 -13.01 -9.51 7.26
CA ALA A 215 -13.33 -8.20 6.70
C ALA A 215 -12.08 -7.29 6.64
N PHE A 216 -11.30 -7.24 7.72
CA PHE A 216 -10.05 -6.50 7.79
C PHE A 216 -9.03 -6.99 6.75
N LEU A 217 -8.83 -8.30 6.60
CA LEU A 217 -7.90 -8.88 5.62
C LEU A 217 -8.31 -8.56 4.17
N ALA A 218 -9.62 -8.57 3.88
CA ALA A 218 -10.14 -8.18 2.57
C ALA A 218 -9.98 -6.67 2.30
N ALA A 219 -10.25 -5.80 3.28
CA ALA A 219 -10.00 -4.36 3.17
C ALA A 219 -8.49 -4.05 3.02
N MET A 220 -7.64 -4.75 3.77
CA MET A 220 -6.17 -4.69 3.66
C MET A 220 -5.73 -5.07 2.24
N MET A 221 -6.23 -6.17 1.69
CA MET A 221 -5.88 -6.64 0.35
C MET A 221 -6.22 -5.58 -0.72
N ILE A 222 -7.40 -4.96 -0.65
CA ILE A 222 -7.79 -3.92 -1.61
C ILE A 222 -6.99 -2.63 -1.42
N MET A 223 -6.74 -2.18 -0.19
CA MET A 223 -5.86 -1.05 0.08
C MET A 223 -4.46 -1.29 -0.51
N MET A 224 -3.88 -2.46 -0.26
CA MET A 224 -2.55 -2.83 -0.74
C MET A 224 -2.50 -2.95 -2.27
N LEU A 225 -3.58 -3.43 -2.91
CA LEU A 225 -3.72 -3.45 -4.37
C LEU A 225 -3.78 -2.03 -4.95
N PHE A 226 -4.57 -1.14 -4.33
CA PHE A 226 -4.68 0.25 -4.75
C PHE A 226 -3.33 0.98 -4.69
N PHE A 227 -2.64 0.96 -3.54
CA PHE A 227 -1.32 1.57 -3.41
C PHE A 227 -0.29 0.94 -4.37
N PHE A 228 -0.31 -0.38 -4.55
CA PHE A 228 0.56 -1.05 -5.51
C PHE A 228 0.32 -0.55 -6.95
N LEU A 229 -0.94 -0.46 -7.39
CA LEU A 229 -1.29 0.02 -8.73
C LEU A 229 -1.04 1.53 -8.93
N SER A 230 -1.28 2.36 -7.91
CA SER A 230 -0.85 3.76 -7.89
C SER A 230 0.68 3.86 -8.07
N GLY A 231 1.44 2.95 -7.44
CA GLY A 231 2.88 2.83 -7.60
C GLY A 231 3.26 2.48 -9.04
N VAL A 232 2.60 1.48 -9.65
CA VAL A 232 2.80 1.09 -11.06
C VAL A 232 2.63 2.29 -12.00
N LEU A 233 1.64 3.15 -11.77
CA LEU A 233 1.44 4.39 -12.55
C LEU A 233 2.56 5.42 -12.34
N VAL A 234 2.96 5.69 -11.09
CA VAL A 234 4.06 6.64 -10.79
C VAL A 234 5.41 6.12 -11.32
N GLY A 235 5.56 4.79 -11.44
CA GLY A 235 6.72 4.11 -12.05
C GLY A 235 6.95 4.43 -13.54
N ARG A 236 6.03 5.14 -14.20
CA ARG A 236 6.22 5.69 -15.56
C ARG A 236 7.12 6.92 -15.61
N ILE A 237 7.28 7.65 -14.51
CA ILE A 237 8.06 8.89 -14.47
C ILE A 237 9.54 8.55 -14.64
N LYS A 238 10.08 8.80 -15.84
CA LYS A 238 11.47 8.49 -16.21
C LYS A 238 12.50 9.06 -15.24
N GLU A 239 12.26 10.27 -14.75
CA GLU A 239 13.16 10.93 -13.81
C GLU A 239 12.96 10.40 -12.38
N LYS A 240 13.93 9.60 -11.94
CA LYS A 240 13.92 8.86 -10.66
C LYS A 240 13.58 9.72 -9.43
N GLN A 241 14.05 10.97 -9.36
CA GLN A 241 13.85 11.83 -8.19
C GLN A 241 12.43 12.42 -8.18
N LYS A 242 11.96 12.98 -9.31
CA LYS A 242 10.55 13.42 -9.46
C LYS A 242 9.56 12.27 -9.24
N GLY A 243 9.85 11.07 -9.76
CA GLY A 243 9.05 9.88 -9.52
C GLY A 243 8.90 9.54 -8.03
N LYS A 244 9.98 9.64 -7.25
CA LYS A 244 9.95 9.49 -5.78
C LYS A 244 9.19 10.60 -5.07
N ALA A 245 9.36 11.86 -5.49
CA ALA A 245 8.67 13.00 -4.89
C ALA A 245 7.15 12.90 -5.08
N VAL A 246 6.70 12.59 -6.31
CA VAL A 246 5.29 12.33 -6.63
C VAL A 246 4.76 11.14 -5.82
N LEU A 247 5.55 10.08 -5.66
CA LEU A 247 5.17 8.92 -4.85
C LEU A 247 4.87 9.30 -3.39
N ILE A 248 5.77 10.06 -2.76
CA ILE A 248 5.59 10.52 -1.38
C ILE A 248 4.42 11.50 -1.28
N ALA A 249 4.26 12.43 -2.23
CA ALA A 249 3.13 13.36 -2.27
C ALA A 249 1.77 12.64 -2.38
N VAL A 250 1.66 11.61 -3.23
CA VAL A 250 0.45 10.77 -3.35
C VAL A 250 0.19 10.01 -2.06
N TRP A 251 1.23 9.44 -1.43
CA TRP A 251 1.11 8.74 -0.14
C TRP A 251 0.59 9.66 0.98
N LEU A 252 1.17 10.86 1.13
CA LEU A 252 0.73 11.87 2.10
C LEU A 252 -0.69 12.38 1.80
N ALA A 253 -1.06 12.56 0.53
CA ALA A 253 -2.41 12.99 0.16
C ALA A 253 -3.48 11.95 0.55
N LEU A 254 -3.22 10.66 0.31
CA LEU A 254 -4.13 9.56 0.60
C LEU A 254 -4.28 9.25 2.11
N LEU A 255 -3.26 9.57 2.91
CA LEU A 255 -3.21 9.23 4.34
C LEU A 255 -3.42 10.41 5.29
N LEU A 256 -3.07 11.64 4.87
CA LEU A 256 -3.22 12.85 5.68
C LEU A 256 -4.38 13.71 5.16
N ILE A 257 -4.30 14.11 3.88
CA ILE A 257 -5.18 15.16 3.33
C ILE A 257 -6.61 14.65 3.17
N ILE A 258 -6.82 13.48 2.57
CA ILE A 258 -8.17 12.91 2.40
C ILE A 258 -8.84 12.61 3.76
N PRO A 259 -8.20 11.93 4.73
CA PRO A 259 -8.78 11.74 6.05
C PRO A 259 -9.05 13.05 6.81
N ALA A 260 -8.19 14.07 6.69
CA ALA A 260 -8.44 15.38 7.30
C ALA A 260 -9.62 16.12 6.67
N LEU A 261 -9.79 16.04 5.34
CA LEU A 261 -10.96 16.58 4.64
C LEU A 261 -12.25 15.87 5.09
N PHE A 262 -12.22 14.55 5.21
CA PHE A 262 -13.36 13.78 5.71
C PHE A 262 -13.65 14.08 7.19
N SER A 263 -12.64 14.24 8.04
CA SER A 263 -12.79 14.71 9.42
C SER A 263 -13.48 16.08 9.46
N SER A 264 -13.05 17.05 8.63
CA SER A 264 -13.67 18.38 8.60
C SER A 264 -15.12 18.36 8.10
N ILE A 265 -15.47 17.47 7.17
CA ILE A 265 -16.86 17.23 6.76
C ILE A 265 -17.67 16.63 7.91
N MET A 266 -17.08 15.69 8.66
CA MET A 266 -17.71 15.06 9.82
C MET A 266 -17.86 15.99 11.01
N ASP A 267 -16.90 16.87 11.29
CA ASP A 267 -17.00 17.94 12.29
C ASP A 267 -18.18 18.86 11.98
N LYS A 268 -18.37 19.23 10.71
CA LYS A 268 -19.51 20.04 10.26
C LYS A 268 -20.83 19.28 10.35
N LYS A 269 -20.84 17.96 10.10
CA LYS A 269 -22.05 17.14 10.28
C LYS A 269 -22.39 16.94 11.76
N ALA A 270 -21.40 16.69 12.60
CA ALA A 270 -21.57 16.51 14.05
C ALA A 270 -22.00 17.80 14.76
N GLN A 271 -21.68 18.97 14.22
CA GLN A 271 -22.25 20.27 14.65
C GLN A 271 -23.77 20.40 14.40
N GLN A 272 -24.38 19.52 13.60
CA GLN A 272 -25.84 19.46 13.39
C GLN A 272 -26.55 18.53 14.38
N LEU A 273 -25.81 17.76 15.20
CA LEU A 273 -26.42 16.96 16.26
C LEU A 273 -27.06 17.87 17.31
N TYR A 274 -28.21 17.47 17.84
CA TYR A 274 -28.86 18.20 18.92
C TYR A 274 -27.91 18.28 20.13
N PRO A 275 -27.56 19.50 20.63
CA PRO A 275 -26.52 19.62 21.66
C PRO A 275 -26.93 18.91 22.95
N SER A 276 -26.04 18.08 23.49
CA SER A 276 -26.28 17.31 24.72
C SER A 276 -26.78 18.19 25.87
N TYR A 277 -26.15 19.34 26.11
CA TYR A 277 -26.57 20.28 27.16
C TYR A 277 -28.02 20.78 27.02
N LYS A 278 -28.55 20.89 25.79
CA LYS A 278 -29.96 21.24 25.59
C LYS A 278 -30.88 20.08 25.94
N MET A 279 -30.49 18.85 25.62
CA MET A 279 -31.26 17.66 25.97
C MET A 279 -31.30 17.44 27.48
N GLU A 280 -30.16 17.57 28.17
CA GLU A 280 -30.12 17.49 29.63
C GLU A 280 -30.95 18.61 30.28
N PHE A 281 -31.01 19.81 29.69
CA PHE A 281 -31.84 20.92 30.17
C PHE A 281 -33.35 20.66 30.00
N GLU A 282 -33.81 20.20 28.83
CA GLU A 282 -35.23 19.85 28.63
C GLU A 282 -35.66 18.67 29.53
N LYS A 283 -34.79 17.67 29.74
CA LYS A 283 -35.03 16.61 30.73
C LYS A 283 -35.14 17.18 32.14
N LEU A 284 -34.15 17.96 32.60
CA LEU A 284 -34.16 18.57 33.94
C LEU A 284 -35.44 19.37 34.16
N LYS A 285 -35.86 20.15 33.17
CA LYS A 285 -37.12 20.91 33.22
C LYS A 285 -38.34 20.01 33.44
N ILE A 286 -38.46 18.88 32.72
CA ILE A 286 -39.57 17.93 32.90
C ILE A 286 -39.62 17.41 34.35
N ILE A 287 -38.47 17.04 34.92
CA ILE A 287 -38.43 16.62 36.33
C ILE A 287 -38.80 17.79 37.27
N THR A 288 -38.22 18.98 37.11
CA THR A 288 -38.53 20.12 38.00
C THR A 288 -39.98 20.59 37.91
N ASP A 289 -40.59 20.60 36.72
CA ASP A 289 -42.02 20.90 36.53
C ASP A 289 -42.89 19.82 37.22
N PHE A 290 -42.50 18.55 37.17
CA PHE A 290 -43.18 17.44 37.87
C PHE A 290 -43.00 17.47 39.39
N GLU A 291 -41.78 17.67 39.89
CA GLU A 291 -41.43 17.78 41.31
C GLU A 291 -42.23 18.90 41.97
N LYS A 292 -42.27 20.08 41.32
CA LYS A 292 -43.09 21.20 41.77
C LYS A 292 -44.58 20.85 41.77
N SER A 293 -45.10 20.32 40.67
CA SER A 293 -46.51 19.87 40.56
C SER A 293 -46.90 18.82 41.61
N SER A 294 -45.94 18.04 42.09
CA SER A 294 -46.13 17.04 43.14
C SER A 294 -46.11 17.66 44.54
N TYR A 295 -45.14 18.56 44.80
CA TYR A 295 -45.03 19.31 46.05
C TYR A 295 -46.25 20.21 46.28
N ASP A 296 -46.69 20.93 45.24
CA ASP A 296 -47.88 21.81 45.28
C ASP A 296 -49.19 21.04 45.55
N LYS A 297 -49.20 19.70 45.46
CA LYS A 297 -50.36 18.82 45.73
C LYS A 297 -50.27 18.10 47.07
N GLU A 298 -49.16 17.39 47.31
CA GLU A 298 -49.00 16.49 48.47
C GLU A 298 -48.11 17.06 49.57
N GLY A 299 -47.34 18.12 49.29
CA GLY A 299 -46.34 18.68 50.21
C GLY A 299 -45.05 17.86 50.25
N GLU A 300 -44.37 17.90 51.40
CA GLU A 300 -43.17 17.10 51.66
C GLU A 300 -43.49 15.60 51.79
N PHE A 301 -42.48 14.75 51.52
CA PHE A 301 -42.66 13.30 51.58
C PHE A 301 -42.93 12.82 53.01
N ASP A 302 -44.16 12.37 53.24
CA ASP A 302 -44.61 11.75 54.48
C ASP A 302 -45.02 10.29 54.25
N ARG A 303 -44.46 9.37 55.06
CA ARG A 303 -44.83 7.95 55.09
C ARG A 303 -46.31 7.72 55.44
N THR A 304 -46.98 8.63 56.14
CA THR A 304 -48.44 8.50 56.36
C THR A 304 -49.25 8.59 55.06
N LYS A 305 -48.69 9.22 54.02
CA LYS A 305 -49.29 9.38 52.69
C LYS A 305 -48.68 8.47 51.62
N LEU A 306 -48.09 7.33 52.00
CA LEU A 306 -47.34 6.47 51.06
C LEU A 306 -48.13 6.11 49.78
N GLU A 307 -49.44 5.89 49.89
CA GLU A 307 -50.32 5.64 48.74
C GLU A 307 -50.39 6.83 47.76
N ASN A 308 -50.48 8.06 48.24
CA ASN A 308 -50.50 9.25 47.37
C ASN A 308 -49.16 9.38 46.63
N PHE A 309 -48.04 9.15 47.32
CA PHE A 309 -46.71 9.16 46.70
C PHE A 309 -46.50 7.99 45.73
N ARG A 310 -47.13 6.83 45.98
CA ARG A 310 -47.19 5.72 45.03
C ARG A 310 -47.93 6.09 43.75
N LEU A 311 -49.09 6.75 43.86
CA LEU A 311 -49.86 7.24 42.71
C LEU A 311 -49.11 8.33 41.94
N LEU A 312 -48.37 9.22 42.62
CA LEU A 312 -47.47 10.18 41.97
C LEU A 312 -46.32 9.47 41.24
N ALA A 313 -45.70 8.46 41.83
CA ALA A 313 -44.61 7.70 41.22
C ALA A 313 -45.06 6.91 39.97
N GLU A 314 -46.25 6.29 40.01
CA GLU A 314 -46.87 5.69 38.82
C GLU A 314 -47.24 6.75 37.77
N SER A 315 -47.76 7.91 38.17
CA SER A 315 -48.05 9.01 37.25
C SER A 315 -46.79 9.55 36.55
N TYR A 316 -45.66 9.69 37.27
CA TYR A 316 -44.35 9.99 36.70
C TYR A 316 -43.91 8.94 35.67
N TRP A 317 -44.02 7.66 36.04
CA TRP A 317 -43.64 6.53 35.20
C TRP A 317 -44.47 6.44 33.91
N GLU A 318 -45.79 6.64 33.99
CA GLU A 318 -46.69 6.57 32.83
C GLU A 318 -46.56 7.78 31.89
N ASN A 319 -46.23 8.97 32.42
CA ASN A 319 -46.33 10.23 31.66
C ASN A 319 -44.98 10.90 31.40
N GLU A 320 -44.21 11.20 32.45
CA GLU A 320 -43.03 12.08 32.34
C GLU A 320 -41.76 11.31 31.98
N TYR A 321 -41.58 10.11 32.55
CA TYR A 321 -40.46 9.23 32.25
C TYR A 321 -40.36 8.90 30.74
N TRP A 322 -41.49 8.62 30.07
CA TRP A 322 -41.47 8.30 28.64
C TRP A 322 -41.13 9.51 27.75
N LYS A 323 -41.44 10.75 28.16
CA LYS A 323 -40.98 11.95 27.46
C LYS A 323 -39.46 12.06 27.53
N ILE A 324 -38.89 11.85 28.72
CA ILE A 324 -37.44 11.80 28.96
C ILE A 324 -36.78 10.71 28.10
N HIS A 325 -37.34 9.50 28.09
CA HIS A 325 -36.83 8.37 27.32
C HIS A 325 -36.83 8.63 25.79
N GLU A 326 -37.88 9.24 25.24
CA GLU A 326 -37.92 9.60 23.81
C GLU A 326 -36.86 10.65 23.43
N TYR A 327 -36.47 11.57 24.32
CA TYR A 327 -35.34 12.49 24.06
C TYR A 327 -34.01 11.74 23.90
N GLU A 328 -33.73 10.75 24.75
CA GLU A 328 -32.47 10.00 24.67
C GLU A 328 -32.45 9.05 23.47
N LYS A 329 -33.58 8.38 23.20
CA LYS A 329 -33.80 7.58 21.99
C LYS A 329 -33.67 8.40 20.70
N LYS A 330 -34.12 9.67 20.70
CA LYS A 330 -33.90 10.62 19.62
C LYS A 330 -32.41 10.97 19.45
N LEU A 331 -31.68 11.24 20.53
CA LEU A 331 -30.23 11.48 20.47
C LEU A 331 -29.48 10.29 19.88
N VAL A 332 -29.81 9.05 20.29
CA VAL A 332 -29.22 7.83 19.71
C VAL A 332 -29.54 7.71 18.22
N THR A 333 -30.74 8.10 17.81
CA THR A 333 -31.14 8.12 16.39
C THR A 333 -30.34 9.15 15.58
N ASP A 334 -30.19 10.38 16.08
CA ASP A 334 -29.41 11.45 15.42
C ASP A 334 -27.91 11.08 15.30
N ILE A 335 -27.35 10.48 16.36
CA ILE A 335 -25.99 9.95 16.38
C ILE A 335 -25.84 8.82 15.36
N LYS A 336 -26.79 7.87 15.31
CA LYS A 336 -26.79 6.77 14.33
C LYS A 336 -26.83 7.28 12.89
N VAL A 337 -27.69 8.23 12.56
CA VAL A 337 -27.75 8.87 11.22
C VAL A 337 -26.41 9.51 10.85
N THR A 338 -25.72 10.12 11.82
CA THR A 338 -24.38 10.72 11.61
C THR A 338 -23.28 9.68 11.43
N ILE A 339 -23.35 8.57 12.16
CA ILE A 339 -22.49 7.38 12.00
C ILE A 339 -22.70 6.70 10.65
N ASP A 340 -23.94 6.60 10.17
CA ASP A 340 -24.22 5.97 8.88
C ASP A 340 -23.80 6.88 7.72
N PHE A 341 -23.87 8.21 7.87
CA PHE A 341 -23.23 9.17 6.96
C PHE A 341 -21.70 9.02 6.93
N LEU A 342 -21.05 8.88 8.10
CA LEU A 342 -19.62 8.58 8.24
C LEU A 342 -19.23 7.31 7.46
N LYS A 343 -19.93 6.18 7.71
CA LYS A 343 -19.69 4.90 7.03
C LYS A 343 -19.79 5.04 5.50
N ASN A 344 -20.82 5.74 5.01
CA ASN A 344 -21.03 5.97 3.58
C ASN A 344 -19.87 6.77 2.95
N ILE A 345 -19.35 7.81 3.63
CA ILE A 345 -18.18 8.58 3.15
C ILE A 345 -16.91 7.72 3.22
N PHE A 346 -16.69 6.98 4.30
CA PHE A 346 -15.44 6.24 4.49
C PHE A 346 -15.29 5.07 3.52
N GLN A 347 -16.40 4.53 2.99
CA GLN A 347 -16.40 3.58 1.86
C GLN A 347 -15.81 4.16 0.55
N LEU A 348 -15.71 5.48 0.38
CA LEU A 348 -15.32 6.12 -0.88
C LEU A 348 -13.81 6.07 -1.20
N THR A 349 -12.93 5.77 -0.24
CA THR A 349 -11.49 5.61 -0.53
C THR A 349 -10.86 4.42 0.20
N PRO A 350 -9.81 3.77 -0.34
CA PRO A 350 -9.29 2.54 0.26
C PRO A 350 -8.64 2.74 1.62
N THR A 351 -8.07 3.92 1.91
CA THR A 351 -7.48 4.25 3.21
C THR A 351 -8.54 4.44 4.28
N THR A 352 -9.62 5.16 3.97
CA THR A 352 -10.72 5.39 4.90
C THR A 352 -11.59 4.15 5.08
N PHE A 353 -11.75 3.33 4.04
CA PHE A 353 -12.46 2.04 4.10
C PHE A 353 -11.69 1.01 4.93
N TYR A 354 -10.37 0.94 4.77
CA TYR A 354 -9.49 0.13 5.63
C TYR A 354 -9.59 0.57 7.09
N TYR A 355 -9.48 1.87 7.36
CA TYR A 355 -9.60 2.42 8.72
C TYR A 355 -10.96 2.11 9.36
N MET A 356 -12.07 2.37 8.65
CA MET A 356 -13.43 2.05 9.10
C MET A 356 -13.58 0.56 9.43
N THR A 357 -13.03 -0.32 8.59
CA THR A 357 -13.07 -1.77 8.80
C THR A 357 -12.23 -2.20 10.01
N SER A 358 -11.08 -1.56 10.25
CA SER A 358 -10.32 -1.79 11.48
C SER A 358 -11.06 -1.27 12.72
N VAL A 359 -11.80 -0.16 12.64
CA VAL A 359 -12.53 0.40 13.78
C VAL A 359 -13.69 -0.51 14.20
N GLU A 360 -14.55 -0.97 13.29
CA GLU A 360 -15.60 -1.95 13.64
C GLU A 360 -15.04 -3.34 14.00
N GLY A 361 -13.97 -3.75 13.32
CA GLY A 361 -13.25 -4.99 13.65
C GLY A 361 -12.64 -4.98 15.05
N SER A 362 -12.28 -3.81 15.60
CA SER A 362 -11.72 -3.68 16.96
C SER A 362 -12.69 -4.06 18.09
N SER A 363 -13.98 -4.27 17.77
CA SER A 363 -15.15 -4.24 18.68
C SER A 363 -15.41 -2.87 19.35
N ARG A 364 -14.42 -1.96 19.41
CA ARG A 364 -14.57 -0.56 19.86
C ARG A 364 -14.98 0.34 18.70
N GLY A 365 -15.94 -0.14 17.90
CA GLY A 365 -16.50 0.54 16.73
C GLY A 365 -17.86 1.17 16.97
N TYR A 366 -18.35 1.94 16.00
CA TYR A 366 -19.57 2.72 16.13
C TYR A 366 -20.83 1.84 16.20
N GLU A 367 -20.80 0.62 15.64
CA GLU A 367 -21.89 -0.36 15.77
C GLU A 367 -22.05 -0.87 17.21
N ASN A 368 -20.95 -1.07 17.95
CA ASN A 368 -21.02 -1.44 19.37
C ASN A 368 -21.25 -0.23 20.28
N PHE A 369 -20.85 0.98 19.86
CA PHE A 369 -21.23 2.22 20.55
C PHE A 369 -22.76 2.40 20.55
N ILE A 370 -23.40 2.29 19.38
CA ILE A 370 -24.87 2.28 19.29
C ILE A 370 -25.47 1.06 20.02
N GLY A 371 -24.84 -0.11 19.95
CA GLY A 371 -25.23 -1.28 20.72
C GLY A 371 -25.26 -1.04 22.23
N PHE A 372 -24.23 -0.36 22.77
CA PHE A 372 -24.15 0.01 24.18
C PHE A 372 -25.24 1.00 24.55
N PHE A 373 -25.42 2.09 23.79
CA PHE A 373 -26.51 3.04 24.02
C PHE A 373 -27.89 2.39 24.00
N ASN A 374 -28.16 1.47 23.07
CA ASN A 374 -29.42 0.72 23.05
C ASN A 374 -29.57 -0.19 24.28
N TYR A 375 -28.48 -0.77 24.78
CA TYR A 375 -28.49 -1.55 26.03
C TYR A 375 -28.76 -0.67 27.25
N LEU A 376 -28.20 0.54 27.30
CA LEU A 376 -28.52 1.52 28.35
C LEU A 376 -30.00 1.91 28.32
N LEU A 377 -30.56 2.17 27.12
CA LEU A 377 -31.98 2.50 26.93
C LEU A 377 -32.92 1.34 27.27
N ASP A 378 -32.53 0.08 27.08
CA ASP A 378 -33.31 -1.09 27.50
C ASP A 378 -33.21 -1.34 29.02
N MET A 379 -32.08 -1.02 29.65
CA MET A 379 -31.87 -1.19 31.09
C MET A 379 -32.46 -0.04 31.93
N HIS A 380 -32.47 1.20 31.46
CA HIS A 380 -32.93 2.35 32.25
C HIS A 380 -34.40 2.27 32.70
N PRO A 381 -35.38 1.88 31.85
CA PRO A 381 -36.75 1.67 32.29
C PRO A 381 -36.87 0.61 33.39
N LYS A 382 -36.04 -0.45 33.33
CA LYS A 382 -36.04 -1.53 34.32
C LYS A 382 -35.49 -1.05 35.66
N VAL A 383 -34.43 -0.22 35.65
CA VAL A 383 -33.87 0.43 36.85
C VAL A 383 -34.88 1.37 37.51
N VAL A 384 -35.51 2.25 36.71
CA VAL A 384 -36.52 3.20 37.22
C VAL A 384 -37.73 2.44 37.77
N ARG A 385 -38.20 1.41 37.06
CA ARG A 385 -39.35 0.62 37.51
C ARG A 385 -39.07 -0.15 38.81
N PHE A 386 -37.92 -0.83 38.88
CA PHE A 386 -37.47 -1.52 40.09
C PHE A 386 -37.38 -0.56 41.28
N TYR A 387 -36.82 0.64 41.09
CA TYR A 387 -36.80 1.66 42.13
C TYR A 387 -38.20 2.03 42.63
N ILE A 388 -39.16 2.25 41.72
CA ILE A 388 -40.55 2.60 42.07
C ILE A 388 -41.23 1.46 42.84
N ASP A 389 -41.19 0.23 42.33
CA ASP A 389 -41.85 -0.92 42.96
C ASP A 389 -41.26 -1.19 44.37
N GLN A 390 -39.94 -1.10 44.52
CA GLN A 390 -39.27 -1.35 45.81
C GLN A 390 -39.42 -0.20 46.82
N CYS A 391 -39.59 1.05 46.39
CA CYS A 391 -39.80 2.19 47.30
C CYS A 391 -41.26 2.40 47.71
N PHE A 392 -42.22 2.06 46.84
CA PHE A 392 -43.62 2.47 47.02
C PHE A 392 -44.61 1.28 47.07
N LYS A 393 -44.15 0.03 47.03
CA LYS A 393 -45.01 -1.17 47.16
C LYS A 393 -44.47 -2.19 48.12
N ASP A 394 -43.24 -2.65 47.89
CA ASP A 394 -42.75 -3.87 48.53
C ASP A 394 -42.00 -3.62 49.86
N GLU A 395 -41.49 -2.39 50.09
CA GLU A 395 -40.59 -1.97 51.19
C GLU A 395 -39.81 -3.13 51.85
N PRO A 396 -38.96 -3.88 51.10
CA PRO A 396 -38.35 -5.08 51.63
C PRO A 396 -37.35 -4.72 52.75
N PRO A 397 -37.26 -5.52 53.83
CA PRO A 397 -36.48 -5.19 55.03
C PRO A 397 -34.95 -5.21 54.81
N LYS A 398 -34.50 -5.55 53.60
CA LYS A 398 -33.13 -5.44 53.11
C LYS A 398 -33.17 -5.08 51.63
N MET A 399 -32.20 -4.31 51.15
CA MET A 399 -32.03 -4.08 49.71
C MET A 399 -31.80 -5.40 48.97
N VAL A 400 -32.53 -5.58 47.87
CA VAL A 400 -32.24 -6.56 46.83
C VAL A 400 -31.36 -5.90 45.75
N PRO A 401 -30.26 -6.52 45.28
CA PRO A 401 -29.48 -5.99 44.18
C PRO A 401 -30.27 -6.08 42.86
N PHE A 402 -30.28 -5.01 42.07
CA PHE A 402 -30.99 -4.97 40.78
C PHE A 402 -30.32 -5.84 39.71
N ILE A 403 -28.97 -5.89 39.68
CA ILE A 403 -28.19 -6.71 38.76
C ILE A 403 -27.66 -7.96 39.46
N THR A 404 -27.68 -9.08 38.74
CA THR A 404 -27.09 -10.35 39.17
C THR A 404 -26.01 -10.82 38.18
N GLY A 405 -24.78 -10.96 38.66
CA GLY A 405 -23.66 -11.45 37.85
C GLY A 405 -23.17 -10.46 36.79
N ASP A 406 -23.30 -10.82 35.51
CA ASP A 406 -22.61 -10.17 34.39
C ASP A 406 -23.42 -9.10 33.65
N GLU A 407 -24.64 -8.80 34.09
CA GLU A 407 -25.52 -7.80 33.46
C GLU A 407 -24.97 -6.37 33.55
N ASN A 408 -23.96 -6.13 34.40
CA ASN A 408 -23.25 -4.85 34.43
C ASN A 408 -22.17 -4.70 33.35
N LEU A 409 -21.90 -5.74 32.55
CA LEU A 409 -20.91 -5.72 31.47
C LEU A 409 -21.54 -5.81 30.08
N PHE A 410 -21.48 -4.71 29.32
CA PHE A 410 -21.75 -4.76 27.88
C PHE A 410 -20.56 -5.36 27.14
N LYS A 411 -20.66 -6.64 26.79
CA LYS A 411 -19.64 -7.39 26.03
C LYS A 411 -19.77 -7.08 24.54
N ALA A 412 -18.91 -6.21 24.03
CA ALA A 412 -18.90 -5.79 22.63
C ALA A 412 -18.27 -6.86 21.72
N ALA A 413 -18.88 -7.10 20.55
CA ALA A 413 -18.41 -8.09 19.57
C ALA A 413 -17.59 -7.44 18.44
N SER A 414 -16.67 -8.18 17.83
CA SER A 414 -16.00 -7.79 16.60
C SER A 414 -17.01 -7.79 15.43
N ARG A 415 -17.15 -6.66 14.72
CA ARG A 415 -18.21 -6.48 13.71
C ARG A 415 -17.66 -6.15 12.33
N VAL A 416 -18.37 -6.60 11.31
CA VAL A 416 -18.18 -6.17 9.91
C VAL A 416 -18.97 -4.86 9.69
N PRO A 417 -18.38 -3.80 9.10
CA PRO A 417 -19.09 -2.54 8.89
C PRO A 417 -20.38 -2.69 8.07
N HIS A 418 -21.44 -1.96 8.43
CA HIS A 418 -22.61 -1.88 7.56
C HIS A 418 -22.23 -1.32 6.18
N GLY A 419 -22.70 -1.99 5.12
CA GLY A 419 -22.32 -1.68 3.73
C GLY A 419 -20.90 -2.14 3.32
N PHE A 420 -20.22 -2.99 4.10
CA PHE A 420 -18.86 -3.47 3.78
C PHE A 420 -18.69 -3.95 2.33
N ILE A 421 -19.62 -4.76 1.81
CA ILE A 421 -19.57 -5.26 0.42
C ILE A 421 -19.66 -4.12 -0.62
N ARG A 422 -20.43 -3.06 -0.35
CA ARG A 422 -20.49 -1.87 -1.22
C ARG A 422 -19.13 -1.15 -1.24
N GLY A 423 -18.52 -0.94 -0.08
CA GLY A 423 -17.17 -0.39 0.02
C GLY A 423 -16.12 -1.26 -0.67
N LEU A 424 -16.22 -2.59 -0.54
CA LEU A 424 -15.36 -3.56 -1.21
C LEU A 424 -15.44 -3.40 -2.74
N LEU A 425 -16.66 -3.32 -3.29
CA LEU A 425 -16.92 -3.16 -4.73
C LEU A 425 -16.47 -1.79 -5.26
N VAL A 426 -16.73 -0.69 -4.54
CA VAL A 426 -16.28 0.66 -4.91
C VAL A 426 -14.75 0.72 -4.99
N ASN A 427 -14.05 0.18 -3.98
CA ASN A 427 -12.59 0.23 -3.94
C ASN A 427 -11.93 -0.79 -4.90
N LEU A 428 -12.60 -1.91 -5.21
CA LEU A 428 -12.23 -2.77 -6.34
C LEU A 428 -12.39 -2.03 -7.67
N GLY A 429 -13.44 -1.22 -7.84
CA GLY A 429 -13.66 -0.36 -9.00
C GLY A 429 -12.49 0.60 -9.24
N TYR A 430 -12.03 1.31 -8.20
CA TYR A 430 -10.81 2.14 -8.29
C TYR A 430 -9.58 1.33 -8.69
N CYS A 431 -9.39 0.12 -8.14
CA CYS A 431 -8.29 -0.76 -8.53
C CYS A 431 -8.36 -1.18 -10.01
N LEU A 432 -9.56 -1.50 -10.52
CA LEU A 432 -9.75 -1.84 -11.94
C LEU A 432 -9.44 -0.65 -12.86
N VAL A 433 -9.85 0.56 -12.50
CA VAL A 433 -9.50 1.79 -13.24
C VAL A 433 -7.98 2.02 -13.25
N LEU A 434 -7.31 1.93 -12.10
CA LEU A 434 -5.85 2.06 -12.02
C LEU A 434 -5.12 0.97 -12.82
N LEU A 435 -5.64 -0.26 -12.84
CA LEU A 435 -5.10 -1.38 -13.61
C LEU A 435 -5.25 -1.16 -15.12
N LEU A 436 -6.42 -0.67 -15.58
CA LEU A 436 -6.67 -0.33 -16.99
C LEU A 436 -5.77 0.82 -17.46
N ILE A 437 -5.66 1.90 -16.66
CA ILE A 437 -4.74 3.01 -16.96
C ILE A 437 -3.30 2.49 -16.98
N SER A 438 -2.93 1.57 -16.08
CA SER A 438 -1.60 0.94 -16.04
C SER A 438 -1.32 0.06 -17.28
N LEU A 439 -2.31 -0.67 -17.77
CA LEU A 439 -2.19 -1.50 -18.99
C LEU A 439 -2.05 -0.63 -20.25
N ILE A 440 -2.89 0.41 -20.40
CA ILE A 440 -2.78 1.39 -21.49
C ILE A 440 -1.41 2.09 -21.43
N SER A 441 -0.99 2.49 -20.23
CA SER A 441 0.32 3.06 -19.95
C SER A 441 1.48 2.13 -20.34
N PHE A 442 1.33 0.83 -20.10
CA PHE A 442 2.31 -0.19 -20.44
C PHE A 442 2.39 -0.43 -21.95
N ARG A 443 1.24 -0.53 -22.65
CA ARG A 443 1.19 -0.67 -24.12
C ARG A 443 2.05 0.42 -24.80
N LYS A 444 1.94 1.67 -24.34
CA LYS A 444 2.73 2.84 -24.82
C LYS A 444 4.24 2.76 -24.58
N ILE A 445 4.73 1.96 -23.63
CA ILE A 445 6.19 1.73 -23.41
C ILE A 445 6.79 0.84 -24.53
N PHE A 446 5.95 0.13 -25.29
CA PHE A 446 6.32 -0.74 -26.41
C PHE A 446 5.70 -0.26 -27.73
N GLU A 447 5.24 0.98 -27.81
CA GLU A 447 5.01 1.64 -29.10
C GLU A 447 6.40 2.01 -29.66
N PRO A 448 6.74 1.57 -30.89
CA PRO A 448 8.05 1.87 -31.46
C PRO A 448 8.21 3.38 -31.67
N ALA A 449 9.46 3.88 -31.57
CA ALA A 449 9.82 5.26 -31.89
C ALA A 449 9.73 5.52 -33.41
N ALA A 450 8.50 5.58 -33.92
CA ALA A 450 8.15 5.58 -35.33
C ALA A 450 8.98 6.50 -36.24
N PRO A 451 9.20 7.81 -35.93
CA PRO A 451 9.91 8.69 -36.86
C PRO A 451 11.35 8.25 -37.14
N LYS A 452 12.07 7.71 -36.14
CA LYS A 452 13.46 7.23 -36.36
C LYS A 452 13.50 5.92 -37.15
N ILE A 453 12.54 5.01 -36.97
CA ILE A 453 12.48 3.77 -37.77
C ILE A 453 12.20 4.09 -39.23
N LEU A 454 11.26 4.99 -39.50
CA LEU A 454 10.91 5.36 -40.86
C LEU A 454 12.09 6.03 -41.57
N ALA A 455 12.82 6.92 -40.88
CA ALA A 455 14.03 7.54 -41.40
C ALA A 455 15.10 6.51 -41.81
N VAL A 456 15.43 5.54 -40.95
CA VAL A 456 16.47 4.53 -41.28
C VAL A 456 15.98 3.52 -42.34
N LYS A 457 14.70 3.15 -42.33
CA LYS A 457 14.12 2.31 -43.40
C LYS A 457 14.18 3.00 -44.77
N ASN A 458 13.89 4.31 -44.80
CA ASN A 458 14.02 5.14 -45.99
C ASN A 458 15.48 5.37 -46.40
N ALA A 459 16.43 5.35 -45.46
CA ALA A 459 17.86 5.43 -45.75
C ALA A 459 18.39 4.15 -46.41
N ILE A 460 18.05 2.96 -45.90
CA ILE A 460 18.43 1.69 -46.55
C ILE A 460 17.81 1.57 -47.95
N ALA A 461 16.55 1.97 -48.12
CA ALA A 461 15.87 1.94 -49.42
C ALA A 461 16.51 2.84 -50.50
N ARG A 462 17.48 3.69 -50.14
CA ARG A 462 18.23 4.57 -51.06
C ARG A 462 19.61 4.04 -51.45
N ILE A 463 20.05 2.88 -50.96
CA ILE A 463 21.36 2.30 -51.28
C ILE A 463 21.27 1.55 -52.64
N PRO A 464 21.90 2.02 -53.72
CA PRO A 464 21.76 1.40 -55.02
C PRO A 464 22.49 0.05 -55.12
N GLY A 465 21.93 -0.89 -55.88
CA GLY A 465 22.61 -2.16 -56.22
C GLY A 465 22.56 -3.25 -55.16
N MET A 466 21.74 -3.11 -54.10
CA MET A 466 21.48 -4.19 -53.13
C MET A 466 20.12 -4.86 -53.46
N PRO A 467 20.08 -6.04 -54.14
CA PRO A 467 18.84 -6.69 -54.58
C PRO A 467 18.14 -7.41 -53.41
N VAL A 468 17.57 -6.62 -52.50
CA VAL A 468 16.98 -7.10 -51.24
C VAL A 468 15.51 -7.46 -51.44
N LYS A 469 15.21 -8.77 -51.51
CA LYS A 469 13.82 -9.25 -51.45
C LYS A 469 13.26 -9.13 -50.02
N PRO A 470 12.03 -8.63 -49.82
CA PRO A 470 11.44 -8.44 -48.49
C PRO A 470 11.05 -9.79 -47.86
N GLY A 471 11.97 -10.39 -47.10
CA GLY A 471 11.72 -11.62 -46.34
C GLY A 471 12.99 -12.31 -45.82
N GLU A 472 14.15 -12.07 -46.46
CA GLU A 472 15.38 -12.84 -46.25
C GLU A 472 16.55 -11.99 -45.69
N PHE A 473 16.49 -11.62 -44.41
CA PHE A 473 17.72 -11.44 -43.62
C PHE A 473 17.55 -12.00 -42.23
N LYS A 474 18.68 -12.09 -41.49
CA LYS A 474 18.97 -12.72 -40.17
C LYS A 474 19.83 -11.69 -39.25
N THR A 475 20.03 -11.73 -37.89
CA THR A 475 21.14 -11.12 -37.03
C THR A 475 21.31 -11.82 -35.65
N PHE A 476 22.43 -11.67 -34.91
CA PHE A 476 22.52 -11.85 -33.43
C PHE A 476 22.79 -10.51 -32.67
N LEU A 477 22.88 -10.54 -31.33
CA LEU A 477 22.43 -9.42 -30.46
C LEU A 477 23.53 -8.70 -29.62
N LEU A 478 23.59 -7.36 -29.70
CA LEU A 478 24.00 -6.42 -28.64
C LEU A 478 22.97 -5.26 -28.60
N ALA A 479 22.75 -4.64 -27.44
CA ALA A 479 21.56 -3.81 -27.20
C ALA A 479 21.86 -2.32 -26.95
N ASN A 480 21.08 -1.45 -27.60
CA ASN A 480 21.02 -0.01 -27.35
C ASN A 480 19.60 0.35 -26.84
N PRO A 481 19.43 0.94 -25.64
CA PRO A 481 18.12 1.34 -25.11
C PRO A 481 17.55 2.64 -25.73
N GLY A 482 18.38 3.41 -26.46
CA GLY A 482 17.99 4.69 -27.08
C GLY A 482 17.58 4.59 -28.56
N PHE A 483 17.85 3.46 -29.22
CA PHE A 483 17.64 3.28 -30.66
C PHE A 483 16.67 2.13 -30.97
N PRO A 484 15.78 2.24 -31.98
CA PRO A 484 14.75 1.23 -32.25
C PRO A 484 15.28 -0.02 -33.00
N GLY A 485 16.41 -0.57 -32.54
CA GLY A 485 17.02 -1.78 -33.10
C GLY A 485 16.08 -3.00 -33.11
N GLN A 486 15.05 -3.03 -32.26
CA GLN A 486 14.07 -4.12 -32.18
C GLN A 486 13.28 -4.38 -33.48
N LEU A 487 13.08 -3.37 -34.34
CA LEU A 487 12.36 -3.55 -35.61
C LEU A 487 13.31 -3.90 -36.77
N PHE A 488 14.57 -3.45 -36.71
CA PHE A 488 15.66 -4.03 -37.50
C PHE A 488 15.82 -5.53 -37.18
N GLN A 489 15.93 -5.88 -35.90
CA GLN A 489 15.99 -7.26 -35.37
C GLN A 489 14.80 -8.16 -35.74
N TYR A 490 13.70 -7.61 -36.28
CA TYR A 490 12.59 -8.43 -36.78
C TYR A 490 12.83 -8.90 -38.22
N TYR A 491 13.44 -8.05 -39.04
CA TYR A 491 14.03 -8.50 -40.30
C TYR A 491 15.26 -9.40 -40.06
N LEU A 492 15.68 -9.71 -38.81
CA LEU A 492 17.04 -10.17 -38.50
C LEU A 492 17.23 -11.07 -37.20
N LYS A 493 17.29 -12.42 -37.31
CA LYS A 493 17.74 -13.48 -36.32
C LYS A 493 18.99 -14.46 -36.55
N GLU A 494 19.62 -14.57 -37.74
CA GLU A 494 20.94 -15.18 -38.07
C GLU A 494 21.74 -14.40 -39.18
N ILE A 495 21.72 -14.74 -40.52
CA ILE A 495 22.64 -14.28 -41.63
C ILE A 495 23.90 -13.64 -41.05
N GLY A 496 24.69 -14.49 -40.38
CA GLY A 496 25.44 -14.14 -39.17
C GLY A 496 25.82 -12.67 -39.05
N SER A 497 24.93 -11.85 -38.50
CA SER A 497 25.20 -10.41 -38.38
C SER A 497 25.45 -10.00 -36.93
N VAL A 498 26.32 -9.00 -36.78
CA VAL A 498 26.82 -8.52 -35.50
C VAL A 498 26.51 -7.03 -35.40
N PHE A 499 25.61 -6.66 -34.51
CA PHE A 499 25.45 -5.27 -34.08
C PHE A 499 26.46 -4.98 -32.97
N VAL A 500 27.10 -3.81 -33.00
CA VAL A 500 27.99 -3.31 -31.96
C VAL A 500 27.49 -1.94 -31.55
N CYS A 501 27.31 -1.70 -30.26
CA CYS A 501 26.85 -0.41 -29.74
C CYS A 501 27.90 0.20 -28.80
N HIS A 502 27.83 1.52 -28.62
CA HIS A 502 28.61 2.25 -27.62
C HIS A 502 28.55 1.62 -26.22
N CYS A 503 29.71 1.54 -25.56
CA CYS A 503 29.89 1.06 -24.20
C CYS A 503 28.95 1.72 -23.18
N ARG A 504 28.50 2.96 -23.41
CA ARG A 504 27.54 3.68 -22.55
C ARG A 504 26.14 3.05 -22.53
N HIS A 505 25.81 2.19 -23.50
CA HIS A 505 24.53 1.46 -23.56
C HIS A 505 24.51 0.13 -22.81
N ILE A 506 25.66 -0.35 -22.33
CA ILE A 506 25.72 -1.57 -21.50
C ILE A 506 25.11 -1.24 -20.12
N PRO A 507 24.15 -2.04 -19.59
CA PRO A 507 23.48 -1.75 -18.33
C PRO A 507 24.46 -1.48 -17.18
N GLY A 508 24.43 -0.25 -16.65
CA GLY A 508 25.52 0.26 -15.81
C GLY A 508 25.70 -0.45 -14.46
N ASP A 509 24.75 -1.26 -14.02
CA ASP A 509 24.80 -2.10 -12.83
C ASP A 509 25.30 -3.54 -13.08
N LEU A 510 25.35 -3.97 -14.34
CA LEU A 510 25.92 -5.26 -14.76
C LEU A 510 27.42 -5.32 -14.47
N LYS A 511 27.95 -6.51 -14.15
CA LYS A 511 29.39 -6.74 -13.95
C LYS A 511 30.06 -7.28 -15.24
N PRO A 512 31.31 -6.93 -15.54
CA PRO A 512 32.08 -7.49 -16.66
C PRO A 512 32.08 -9.01 -16.70
N LEU A 513 32.22 -9.65 -15.54
CA LEU A 513 32.21 -11.11 -15.42
C LEU A 513 30.90 -11.73 -15.93
N ASP A 514 29.76 -11.13 -15.60
CA ASP A 514 28.45 -11.67 -15.96
C ASP A 514 28.05 -11.32 -17.41
N PHE A 515 28.48 -10.16 -17.91
CA PHE A 515 28.42 -9.78 -19.33
C PHE A 515 29.26 -10.73 -20.21
N ILE A 516 30.51 -10.98 -19.85
CA ILE A 516 31.39 -11.90 -20.59
C ILE A 516 30.87 -13.35 -20.50
N ARG A 517 30.35 -13.79 -19.34
CA ARG A 517 29.68 -15.11 -19.20
C ARG A 517 28.43 -15.25 -20.08
N PHE A 518 27.70 -14.17 -20.33
CA PHE A 518 26.57 -14.17 -21.26
C PHE A 518 27.05 -14.44 -22.70
N PHE A 519 28.12 -13.77 -23.16
CA PHE A 519 28.74 -14.08 -24.46
C PHE A 519 29.34 -15.48 -24.53
N TYR A 520 29.92 -16.02 -23.45
CA TYR A 520 30.42 -17.40 -23.42
C TYR A 520 29.32 -18.45 -23.65
N ARG A 521 28.07 -18.17 -23.25
CA ARG A 521 26.92 -19.05 -23.50
C ARG A 521 26.39 -18.92 -24.93
N ILE A 522 26.39 -17.71 -25.49
CA ILE A 522 25.94 -17.45 -26.87
C ILE A 522 26.93 -18.00 -27.90
N LEU A 523 28.22 -17.66 -27.75
CA LEU A 523 29.27 -17.96 -28.73
C LEU A 523 29.89 -19.36 -28.54
N ARG A 524 29.53 -20.07 -27.45
CA ARG A 524 30.05 -21.41 -27.10
C ARG A 524 31.59 -21.52 -27.05
N LEU A 525 32.29 -20.43 -26.70
CA LEU A 525 33.76 -20.34 -26.79
C LEU A 525 34.48 -21.48 -26.04
N PRO A 526 35.58 -22.06 -26.59
CA PRO A 526 36.39 -23.06 -25.90
C PRO A 526 37.14 -22.47 -24.69
N GLY A 527 37.63 -23.34 -23.79
CA GLY A 527 38.27 -22.93 -22.53
C GLY A 527 39.43 -21.95 -22.72
N LYS A 528 40.32 -22.22 -23.70
CA LYS A 528 41.48 -21.35 -24.01
C LYS A 528 41.07 -19.93 -24.43
N GLU A 529 40.00 -19.77 -25.23
CA GLU A 529 39.51 -18.45 -25.63
C GLU A 529 38.86 -17.69 -24.47
N LYS A 530 38.17 -18.39 -23.56
CA LYS A 530 37.64 -17.79 -22.33
C LYS A 530 38.75 -17.25 -21.42
N GLN A 531 39.87 -17.97 -21.33
CA GLN A 531 41.03 -17.55 -20.56
C GLN A 531 41.72 -16.33 -21.19
N ALA A 532 41.97 -16.36 -22.51
CA ALA A 532 42.55 -15.24 -23.24
C ALA A 532 41.74 -13.92 -23.10
N ILE A 533 40.40 -14.00 -23.07
CA ILE A 533 39.54 -12.84 -22.78
C ILE A 533 39.74 -12.34 -21.34
N PHE A 534 39.83 -13.23 -20.34
CA PHE A 534 40.03 -12.84 -18.94
C PHE A 534 41.40 -12.17 -18.72
N GLU A 535 42.43 -12.63 -19.42
CA GLU A 535 43.78 -12.09 -19.38
C GLU A 535 43.85 -10.72 -20.07
N HIS A 536 43.33 -10.60 -21.31
CA HIS A 536 43.29 -9.34 -22.06
C HIS A 536 42.53 -8.22 -21.33
N VAL A 537 41.39 -8.56 -20.72
CA VAL A 537 40.54 -7.63 -19.95
C VAL A 537 41.12 -7.28 -18.57
N LYS A 538 42.21 -7.95 -18.14
CA LYS A 538 42.70 -7.95 -16.75
C LYS A 538 41.56 -8.19 -15.75
N MET A 539 40.75 -9.22 -16.01
CA MET A 539 39.45 -9.47 -15.36
C MET A 539 39.49 -9.38 -13.81
N ASN A 540 40.62 -9.71 -13.18
CA ASN A 540 40.82 -9.56 -11.74
C ASN A 540 40.60 -8.12 -11.22
N GLU A 541 40.95 -7.08 -11.98
CA GLU A 541 40.79 -5.67 -11.60
C GLU A 541 39.33 -5.17 -11.71
N VAL A 542 38.52 -5.83 -12.54
CA VAL A 542 37.20 -5.32 -12.97
C VAL A 542 36.02 -6.21 -12.61
N LYS A 543 36.22 -7.51 -12.34
CA LYS A 543 35.16 -8.52 -12.08
C LYS A 543 34.17 -8.14 -10.96
N SER A 544 34.60 -7.37 -9.96
CA SER A 544 33.79 -6.93 -8.84
C SER A 544 33.02 -5.63 -9.09
N LYS A 545 33.47 -4.81 -10.05
CA LYS A 545 32.96 -3.46 -10.33
C LYS A 545 31.79 -3.54 -11.33
N PRO A 546 30.69 -2.78 -11.13
CA PRO A 546 29.63 -2.64 -12.13
C PRO A 546 30.09 -1.71 -13.27
N PHE A 547 29.58 -1.90 -14.49
CA PHE A 547 30.03 -1.21 -15.71
C PHE A 547 30.14 0.32 -15.59
N ARG A 548 29.19 0.97 -14.89
CA ARG A 548 29.20 2.43 -14.66
C ARG A 548 30.35 2.94 -13.77
N LYS A 549 31.09 2.05 -13.10
CA LYS A 549 32.28 2.38 -12.28
C LYS A 549 33.61 2.08 -12.99
N LEU A 550 33.57 1.67 -14.26
CA LEU A 550 34.77 1.40 -15.06
C LEU A 550 35.21 2.67 -15.80
N LYS A 551 36.53 2.84 -15.97
CA LYS A 551 37.06 3.85 -16.91
C LYS A 551 36.71 3.44 -18.34
N ASP A 552 36.51 4.39 -19.26
CA ASP A 552 36.06 4.07 -20.62
C ASP A 552 37.07 3.21 -21.40
N LYS A 553 38.37 3.34 -21.13
CA LYS A 553 39.39 2.36 -21.58
C LYS A 553 39.05 0.93 -21.20
N GLN A 554 38.74 0.67 -19.92
CA GLN A 554 38.35 -0.66 -19.44
C GLN A 554 37.04 -1.16 -20.07
N LYS A 555 36.06 -0.29 -20.32
CA LYS A 555 34.83 -0.66 -21.04
C LYS A 555 35.15 -1.06 -22.48
N GLY A 556 36.03 -0.31 -23.13
CA GLY A 556 36.51 -0.55 -24.49
C GLY A 556 37.29 -1.86 -24.62
N ASP A 557 38.24 -2.13 -23.72
CA ASP A 557 39.00 -3.38 -23.69
C ASP A 557 38.08 -4.61 -23.46
N ILE A 558 37.04 -4.48 -22.62
CA ILE A 558 35.99 -5.51 -22.47
C ILE A 558 35.22 -5.73 -23.77
N LEU A 559 34.81 -4.65 -24.45
CA LEU A 559 34.05 -4.74 -25.70
C LEU A 559 34.91 -5.38 -26.79
N LEU A 560 36.12 -4.87 -27.04
CA LEU A 560 37.07 -5.40 -28.03
C LEU A 560 37.38 -6.89 -27.80
N ALA A 561 37.61 -7.31 -26.56
CA ALA A 561 37.87 -8.73 -26.24
C ALA A 561 36.71 -9.66 -26.67
N ILE A 562 35.47 -9.17 -26.67
CA ILE A 562 34.31 -9.89 -27.21
C ILE A 562 34.27 -9.75 -28.74
N LEU A 563 34.43 -8.53 -29.29
CA LEU A 563 34.39 -8.25 -30.73
C LEU A 563 35.39 -9.11 -31.53
N TYR A 564 36.62 -9.27 -31.05
CA TYR A 564 37.63 -10.15 -31.65
C TYR A 564 37.27 -11.65 -31.66
N ARG A 565 36.11 -12.05 -31.11
CA ARG A 565 35.56 -13.43 -31.17
C ARG A 565 34.17 -13.50 -31.81
N LEU A 566 33.55 -12.37 -32.16
CA LEU A 566 32.29 -12.36 -32.91
C LEU A 566 32.57 -12.69 -34.39
N LYS A 567 32.02 -13.81 -34.88
CA LYS A 567 32.10 -14.20 -36.30
C LYS A 567 30.77 -13.91 -36.98
N GLY A 568 30.83 -13.15 -38.07
CA GLY A 568 29.69 -12.75 -38.89
C GLY A 568 30.08 -12.36 -40.31
N ARG A 569 29.08 -12.14 -41.16
CA ARG A 569 29.19 -11.67 -42.55
C ARG A 569 28.80 -10.19 -42.71
N ILE A 570 28.03 -9.65 -41.76
CA ILE A 570 27.56 -8.26 -41.76
C ILE A 570 27.79 -7.69 -40.36
N TYR A 571 28.48 -6.56 -40.26
CA TYR A 571 28.74 -5.86 -39.01
C TYR A 571 28.17 -4.44 -39.10
N ILE A 572 27.36 -4.06 -38.11
CA ILE A 572 26.83 -2.71 -37.96
C ILE A 572 27.36 -2.17 -36.64
N VAL A 573 28.18 -1.13 -36.71
CA VAL A 573 28.81 -0.51 -35.55
C VAL A 573 28.13 0.84 -35.33
N ASP A 574 27.40 0.99 -34.23
CA ASP A 574 26.51 2.11 -33.88
C ASP A 574 27.12 2.95 -32.75
N ASP A 575 27.68 4.09 -33.15
CA ASP A 575 28.30 5.14 -32.34
C ASP A 575 29.38 4.63 -31.36
N ALA A 576 29.97 3.46 -31.66
CA ALA A 576 30.76 2.71 -30.69
C ALA A 576 32.07 3.41 -30.29
N SER A 577 32.54 4.34 -31.12
CA SER A 577 33.72 5.17 -30.96
C SER A 577 33.49 6.44 -30.14
N ALA A 578 32.25 6.93 -30.02
CA ALA A 578 31.96 8.29 -29.58
C ALA A 578 32.45 8.60 -28.16
N GLY A 579 33.37 9.56 -28.01
CA GLY A 579 34.01 9.88 -26.73
C GLY A 579 34.65 8.67 -26.01
N MET A 580 35.18 7.70 -26.77
CA MET A 580 36.06 6.65 -26.27
C MET A 580 37.55 7.06 -26.41
N PRO A 581 38.49 6.43 -25.69
CA PRO A 581 39.91 6.74 -25.85
C PRO A 581 40.42 6.44 -27.27
N VAL A 582 41.34 7.26 -27.79
CA VAL A 582 41.91 7.11 -29.15
C VAL A 582 42.49 5.70 -29.38
N GLU A 583 43.15 5.11 -28.38
CA GLU A 583 43.63 3.71 -28.42
C GLU A 583 42.53 2.68 -28.76
N PHE A 584 41.30 2.90 -28.29
CA PHE A 584 40.17 2.03 -28.58
C PHE A 584 39.63 2.28 -30.00
N ILE A 585 39.58 3.54 -30.44
CA ILE A 585 39.11 3.91 -31.78
C ILE A 585 40.03 3.30 -32.85
N ILE A 586 41.35 3.36 -32.65
CA ILE A 586 42.35 2.71 -33.54
C ILE A 586 42.11 1.20 -33.60
N LYS A 587 42.08 0.50 -32.45
CA LYS A 587 41.84 -0.96 -32.38
C LYS A 587 40.49 -1.37 -32.99
N LEU A 588 39.46 -0.53 -32.87
CA LEU A 588 38.15 -0.73 -33.47
C LEU A 588 38.20 -0.60 -35.00
N ASN A 589 38.94 0.38 -35.53
CA ASN A 589 39.22 0.50 -36.95
C ASN A 589 39.99 -0.72 -37.46
N ASP A 590 41.11 -1.10 -36.83
CA ASP A 590 41.90 -2.29 -37.20
C ASP A 590 41.03 -3.55 -37.29
N TRP A 591 40.10 -3.72 -36.35
CA TRP A 591 39.13 -4.81 -36.33
C TRP A 591 38.11 -4.72 -37.47
N MET A 592 37.50 -3.56 -37.70
CA MET A 592 36.56 -3.34 -38.81
C MET A 592 37.24 -3.58 -40.17
N ASP A 593 38.47 -3.12 -40.33
CA ASP A 593 39.29 -3.31 -41.53
C ASP A 593 39.67 -4.78 -41.73
N GLY A 594 40.08 -5.48 -40.66
CA GLY A 594 40.34 -6.92 -40.69
C GLY A 594 39.11 -7.72 -41.11
N LEU A 595 37.92 -7.31 -40.66
CA LEU A 595 36.66 -7.90 -41.08
C LEU A 595 36.32 -7.61 -42.54
N ALA A 596 36.48 -6.36 -43.00
CA ALA A 596 36.30 -6.01 -44.41
C ALA A 596 37.26 -6.78 -45.33
N LYS A 597 38.54 -6.90 -44.95
CA LYS A 597 39.57 -7.71 -45.64
C LYS A 597 39.24 -9.20 -45.66
N SER A 598 38.53 -9.71 -44.63
CA SER A 598 38.00 -11.08 -44.59
C SER A 598 36.75 -11.33 -45.45
N GLY A 599 36.20 -10.27 -46.09
CA GLY A 599 35.00 -10.35 -46.94
C GLY A 599 33.66 -10.15 -46.20
N ALA A 600 33.68 -9.62 -44.98
CA ALA A 600 32.46 -9.18 -44.30
C ALA A 600 32.07 -7.75 -44.69
N ALA A 601 30.77 -7.48 -44.83
CA ALA A 601 30.27 -6.12 -45.01
C ALA A 601 30.28 -5.38 -43.67
N VAL A 602 30.99 -4.26 -43.57
CA VAL A 602 31.07 -3.46 -42.33
C VAL A 602 30.48 -2.07 -42.59
N THR A 603 29.55 -1.65 -41.73
CA THR A 603 28.94 -0.32 -41.73
C THR A 603 29.14 0.33 -40.37
N HIS A 604 29.90 1.42 -40.32
CA HIS A 604 30.00 2.25 -39.13
C HIS A 604 29.04 3.44 -39.25
N LEU A 605 28.16 3.58 -38.26
CA LEU A 605 27.27 4.71 -38.04
C LEU A 605 27.86 5.50 -36.88
N THR A 606 28.30 6.72 -37.10
CA THR A 606 28.81 7.62 -36.05
C THR A 606 28.46 9.06 -36.38
N GLY A 607 28.29 9.90 -35.36
CA GLY A 607 28.18 11.35 -35.52
C GLY A 607 29.55 12.06 -35.58
N GLU A 608 30.63 11.40 -35.16
CA GLU A 608 31.98 11.97 -35.11
C GLU A 608 32.76 11.65 -36.41
N PRO A 609 33.49 12.61 -37.01
CA PRO A 609 34.30 12.33 -38.19
C PRO A 609 35.42 11.35 -37.82
N MET A 610 35.44 10.18 -38.46
CA MET A 610 36.50 9.20 -38.22
C MET A 610 37.85 9.74 -38.63
N VAL A 611 38.82 9.71 -37.71
CA VAL A 611 40.25 9.88 -37.99
C VAL A 611 40.65 8.90 -39.09
N SER A 612 40.83 9.38 -40.32
CA SER A 612 40.99 8.52 -41.49
C SER A 612 42.33 8.72 -42.18
N ASP A 613 43.23 7.75 -41.97
CA ASP A 613 44.45 7.43 -42.74
C ASP A 613 45.44 8.56 -43.08
N ALA A 614 45.24 9.76 -42.52
CA ALA A 614 46.32 10.68 -42.23
C ALA A 614 47.25 9.98 -41.23
N ARG A 615 48.27 9.28 -41.77
CA ARG A 615 49.27 8.56 -40.98
C ARG A 615 49.87 9.55 -39.99
N PHE A 616 49.71 9.30 -38.69
CA PHE A 616 50.38 10.08 -37.65
C PHE A 616 51.89 9.96 -37.84
N GLN A 617 52.49 10.94 -38.53
CA GLN A 617 53.92 11.19 -38.47
C GLN A 617 54.21 11.61 -37.02
N SER A 618 54.92 10.77 -36.29
CA SER A 618 55.21 10.97 -34.87
C SER A 618 56.15 12.17 -34.68
N GLY A 619 55.59 13.35 -34.41
CA GLY A 619 56.38 14.58 -34.23
C GLY A 619 55.67 15.91 -34.49
N LYS A 620 54.33 15.98 -34.39
CA LYS A 620 53.57 17.25 -34.43
C LYS A 620 52.53 17.29 -33.30
N ASP A 621 52.39 18.47 -32.69
CA ASP A 621 51.55 18.70 -31.53
C ASP A 621 50.06 18.84 -31.86
N ALA A 622 49.22 18.73 -30.83
CA ALA A 622 47.79 18.46 -30.97
C ALA A 622 46.92 19.66 -31.43
N GLU A 623 47.50 20.83 -31.67
CA GLU A 623 46.75 22.08 -31.92
C GLU A 623 46.20 22.20 -33.35
N GLU A 624 46.76 21.50 -34.34
CA GLU A 624 46.26 21.54 -35.74
C GLU A 624 44.93 20.78 -35.97
N ILE A 625 44.30 20.22 -34.92
CA ILE A 625 43.11 19.36 -35.05
C ILE A 625 41.78 20.15 -35.11
N GLU A 626 41.69 21.35 -34.53
CA GLU A 626 40.41 22.08 -34.44
C GLU A 626 39.86 22.58 -35.79
N SER A 627 40.70 22.73 -36.82
CA SER A 627 40.27 23.33 -38.11
C SER A 627 39.48 22.39 -39.04
N TRP A 628 39.10 21.19 -38.59
CA TRP A 628 38.48 20.14 -39.42
C TRP A 628 36.97 19.91 -39.15
N SER A 629 36.34 20.68 -38.27
CA SER A 629 34.94 20.48 -37.84
C SER A 629 33.89 20.72 -38.94
N ASP A 630 34.16 21.64 -39.87
CA ASP A 630 33.10 22.37 -40.57
C ASP A 630 32.56 21.69 -41.83
N SER A 631 32.81 20.39 -42.05
CA SER A 631 32.26 19.72 -43.23
C SER A 631 31.91 18.24 -43.07
N VAL A 632 30.77 17.89 -43.68
CA VAL A 632 30.36 16.56 -44.18
C VAL A 632 29.72 15.57 -43.18
N ASN A 633 28.39 15.42 -43.31
CA ASN A 633 27.72 14.13 -43.10
C ASN A 633 28.03 13.18 -44.28
N ARG A 634 28.81 12.11 -44.08
CA ARG A 634 29.00 11.03 -45.08
C ARG A 634 28.99 9.65 -44.44
N VAL A 635 28.14 8.76 -44.96
CA VAL A 635 28.22 7.32 -44.68
C VAL A 635 29.38 6.73 -45.50
N LYS A 636 30.43 6.24 -44.84
CA LYS A 636 31.47 5.41 -45.49
C LYS A 636 31.00 3.95 -45.50
N SER A 637 30.68 3.42 -46.68
CA SER A 637 30.51 1.99 -46.91
C SER A 637 31.82 1.39 -47.46
N VAL A 638 32.46 0.49 -46.70
CA VAL A 638 33.67 -0.20 -47.15
C VAL A 638 33.27 -1.54 -47.77
N THR A 639 33.36 -1.64 -49.10
CA THR A 639 32.98 -2.85 -49.86
C THR A 639 34.18 -3.40 -50.65
N GLY A 640 34.84 -4.40 -50.07
CA GLY A 640 35.92 -5.12 -50.73
C GLY A 640 35.42 -5.97 -51.91
N ARG A 641 35.49 -5.44 -53.14
CA ARG A 641 35.35 -6.26 -54.35
C ARG A 641 36.60 -7.12 -54.54
N ARG A 642 36.44 -8.45 -54.47
CA ARG A 642 37.31 -9.34 -55.25
C ARG A 642 36.90 -9.28 -56.72
N LYS A 643 37.89 -9.37 -57.61
CA LYS A 643 37.68 -9.92 -58.97
C LYS A 643 37.63 -11.44 -58.87
#